data_AF-A0A378LMP4-F1
#
_entry.id   AF-A0A378LMP4-F1
#
_cell.length_a   1.000
_cell.length_b   1.000
_cell.length_c   1.000
_cell.angle_alpha   90.00
_cell.angle_beta   90.00
_cell.angle_gamma   90.00
#
_symmetry.space_group_name_H-M   'P 1'
#
loop_
_entity.id
_entity.type
_entity.pdbx_description
1 polymer ?
#
loop_
_entity_poly.entity_id
_entity_poly.type
_entity_poly.pdbx_seq_one_letter_code
_entity_poly.pdbx_strand_id
1 'polypeptide(L)'
;MAVTKKFKKIPRYIALGSLTVGASLILGFLSFGGMYALYPALYLAFATFGLSVAYEGEIYLKNINGAFKKLFKGDYLENHLAKEYLLEHFPKNPDSEDCPFFKDYEVQLNLLKEFNHKPLNKESRKRKKEIEKTLADMEKWFALQLFSTKKKKKADDLEGVSEYTKKLRSWLVKHGQEQWQKRLEKRKSTFNLVKGFSLLAATFMGLGSTYLIVEAFSVIPLIAAIPFAFWPILIVPMAIVAGAAYGMLIYNTVTDLINNDTINKWYKRLRDDLSKGLTARNLFMAATALFLVTLAITLTICTAGTWWTVATSARPLFEWMKKMPSFIMGIINPIITGLSAIFFNVENSAESLEMIYEATEESKDSKDRPNILKRAYTAIADALNHLWETENALQRLNPFRLLLKLTVTPLRILLFLGHLVSVALTSDRMPGVPQILSALVAIVSEGFEDAHYFVGSSTKEKSILEERLGGGEAHDEGKDIPTRILQFFSSPLYFLAAGWDWMMSQRNFASVGDLNNNRKVLTFRQAWNKQLGIEEEIDVTLDQKAERPSKEWQIEHTVSLIDKYQKKHLNAVWFGEEVAEDKIQQLNVLKSRVKATANNDSSLNEILAEEKNNGAYNRHRLFALQEDEKTGTQEFIEALPQRIHAM
;
A
#
# COMPACT_ATOMS: atom_id res chain seq x y z
N MET A 1 -6.30 7.75 27.55
CA MET A 1 -6.74 8.30 26.23
C MET A 1 -6.24 7.56 24.98
N ALA A 2 -4.95 7.28 24.78
CA ALA A 2 -4.46 6.50 23.62
C ALA A 2 -4.45 4.97 23.82
N VAL A 3 -4.65 4.52 25.05
CA VAL A 3 -4.37 3.15 25.50
C VAL A 3 -5.50 2.17 25.14
N THR A 4 -6.77 2.52 25.39
CA THR A 4 -7.94 1.66 25.10
C THR A 4 -8.22 1.49 23.59
N LYS A 5 -7.99 2.53 22.75
CA LYS A 5 -8.06 2.43 21.28
C LYS A 5 -6.92 1.58 20.68
N LYS A 6 -5.76 1.49 21.36
CA LYS A 6 -4.64 0.64 20.94
C LYS A 6 -4.95 -0.83 21.18
N PHE A 7 -5.52 -1.20 22.34
CA PHE A 7 -5.86 -2.59 22.68
C PHE A 7 -6.77 -3.29 21.66
N LYS A 8 -7.80 -2.61 21.12
CA LYS A 8 -8.69 -3.18 20.09
C LYS A 8 -7.99 -3.51 18.77
N LYS A 9 -6.81 -2.93 18.51
CA LYS A 9 -6.04 -3.18 17.28
C LYS A 9 -4.91 -4.18 17.51
N ILE A 10 -4.60 -4.54 18.74
CA ILE A 10 -3.51 -5.48 19.07
C ILE A 10 -3.70 -6.83 18.36
N PRO A 11 -4.88 -7.48 18.38
CA PRO A 11 -5.04 -8.77 17.69
C PRO A 11 -4.76 -8.67 16.19
N ARG A 12 -5.18 -7.57 15.56
CA ARG A 12 -4.90 -7.32 14.14
C ARG A 12 -3.40 -7.12 13.90
N TYR A 13 -2.71 -6.34 14.74
CA TYR A 13 -1.27 -6.11 14.58
C TYR A 13 -0.45 -7.37 14.85
N ILE A 14 -0.83 -8.18 15.85
CA ILE A 14 -0.22 -9.48 16.13
C ILE A 14 -0.43 -10.41 14.94
N ALA A 15 -1.67 -10.56 14.46
CA ALA A 15 -1.96 -11.41 13.31
C ALA A 15 -1.14 -10.97 12.09
N LEU A 16 -1.19 -9.69 11.74
CA LEU A 16 -0.46 -9.12 10.62
C LEU A 16 1.05 -9.34 10.75
N GLY A 17 1.63 -9.05 11.92
CA GLY A 17 3.05 -9.28 12.18
C GLY A 17 3.43 -10.76 12.09
N SER A 18 2.64 -11.66 12.69
CA SER A 18 2.89 -13.11 12.63
C SER A 18 2.84 -13.66 11.20
N LEU A 19 1.90 -13.18 10.39
CA LEU A 19 1.74 -13.61 9.01
C LEU A 19 2.86 -13.06 8.13
N THR A 20 3.26 -11.80 8.32
CA THR A 20 4.43 -11.23 7.63
C THR A 20 5.68 -12.03 7.97
N VAL A 21 5.92 -12.32 9.26
CA VAL A 21 7.03 -13.19 9.66
C VAL A 21 6.91 -14.57 9.02
N GLY A 22 5.72 -15.18 9.03
CA GLY A 22 5.48 -16.48 8.40
C GLY A 22 5.82 -16.50 6.90
N ALA A 23 5.38 -15.50 6.13
CA ALA A 23 5.73 -15.37 4.71
C ALA A 23 7.24 -15.19 4.51
N SER A 24 7.86 -14.30 5.28
CA SER A 24 9.31 -14.06 5.21
C SER A 24 10.13 -15.29 5.58
N LEU A 25 9.66 -16.11 6.52
CA LEU A 25 10.33 -17.37 6.91
C LEU A 25 10.38 -18.38 5.75
N ILE A 26 9.31 -18.50 4.95
CA ILE A 26 9.30 -19.42 3.79
C ILE A 26 10.42 -19.05 2.83
N LEU A 27 10.47 -17.79 2.39
CA LEU A 27 11.49 -17.32 1.47
C LEU A 27 12.88 -17.40 2.08
N GLY A 28 13.02 -16.99 3.33
CA GLY A 28 14.28 -17.08 4.05
C GLY A 28 14.82 -18.51 4.04
N PHE A 29 13.98 -19.51 4.36
CA PHE A 29 14.41 -20.91 4.36
C PHE A 29 14.64 -21.49 2.97
N LEU A 30 13.88 -21.06 1.96
CA LEU A 30 14.16 -21.41 0.56
C LEU A 30 15.53 -20.88 0.14
N SER A 31 15.81 -19.61 0.39
CA SER A 31 17.07 -18.95 0.08
C SER A 31 18.26 -19.53 0.86
N PHE A 32 18.05 -19.84 2.15
CA PHE A 32 19.02 -20.57 2.98
C PHE A 32 19.34 -21.92 2.34
N GLY A 33 18.31 -22.68 1.97
CA GLY A 33 18.45 -23.95 1.31
C GLY A 33 19.23 -23.83 0.01
N GLY A 34 18.78 -23.00 -0.93
CA GLY A 34 19.45 -22.81 -2.23
C GLY A 34 20.92 -22.42 -2.06
N MET A 35 21.21 -21.45 -1.20
CA MET A 35 22.59 -21.04 -0.92
C MET A 35 23.43 -22.21 -0.37
N TYR A 36 22.89 -22.95 0.60
CA TYR A 36 23.59 -24.08 1.20
C TYR A 36 23.82 -25.25 0.22
N ALA A 37 22.87 -25.48 -0.70
CA ALA A 37 23.01 -26.49 -1.76
C ALA A 37 24.06 -26.09 -2.80
N LEU A 38 24.13 -24.81 -3.14
CA LEU A 38 25.11 -24.28 -4.09
C LEU A 38 26.51 -24.17 -3.48
N TYR A 39 26.60 -23.69 -2.25
CA TYR A 39 27.84 -23.59 -1.49
C TYR A 39 27.58 -23.85 0.00
N PRO A 40 28.05 -24.96 0.58
CA PRO A 40 27.66 -25.45 1.91
C PRO A 40 28.33 -24.67 3.05
N ALA A 41 28.20 -23.35 3.04
CA ALA A 41 28.68 -22.44 4.07
C ALA A 41 27.51 -21.83 4.83
N LEU A 42 27.39 -22.18 6.11
CA LEU A 42 26.29 -21.72 6.97
C LEU A 42 26.19 -20.19 7.06
N TYR A 43 27.33 -19.48 7.12
CA TYR A 43 27.33 -18.02 7.22
C TYR A 43 26.75 -17.35 5.96
N LEU A 44 26.99 -17.92 4.77
CA LEU A 44 26.39 -17.41 3.53
C LEU A 44 24.89 -17.74 3.49
N ALA A 45 24.50 -18.95 3.89
CA ALA A 45 23.09 -19.35 3.93
C ALA A 45 22.28 -18.49 4.92
N PHE A 46 22.86 -18.12 6.07
CA PHE A 46 22.23 -17.17 7.00
C PHE A 46 22.22 -15.73 6.46
N ALA A 47 23.26 -15.32 5.72
CA ALA A 47 23.28 -14.01 5.09
C ALA A 47 22.19 -13.88 4.02
N THR A 48 22.01 -14.89 3.15
CA THR A 48 20.93 -14.90 2.14
C THR A 48 19.57 -14.98 2.83
N PHE A 49 19.38 -15.85 3.83
CA PHE A 49 18.16 -15.85 4.65
C PHE A 49 17.80 -14.45 5.16
N GLY A 50 18.77 -13.75 5.77
CA GLY A 50 18.56 -12.43 6.35
C GLY A 50 18.25 -11.36 5.30
N LEU A 51 18.94 -11.38 4.16
CA LEU A 51 18.71 -10.45 3.05
C LEU A 51 17.31 -10.63 2.46
N SER A 52 16.91 -11.86 2.15
CA SER A 52 15.56 -12.14 1.63
C SER A 52 14.47 -11.67 2.58
N VAL A 53 14.59 -11.97 3.88
CA VAL A 53 13.61 -11.53 4.89
C VAL A 53 13.52 -10.01 4.99
N ALA A 54 14.65 -9.31 4.93
CA ALA A 54 14.72 -7.86 5.12
C ALA A 54 14.11 -7.06 3.96
N TYR A 55 14.32 -7.51 2.72
CA TYR A 55 13.76 -6.87 1.53
C TYR A 55 12.27 -7.23 1.34
N GLU A 56 11.94 -8.52 1.40
CA GLU A 56 10.58 -9.02 1.11
C GLU A 56 9.58 -8.78 2.24
N GLY A 57 10.07 -8.61 3.47
CA GLY A 57 9.21 -8.41 4.63
C GLY A 57 8.28 -7.19 4.49
N GLU A 58 8.74 -6.11 3.86
CA GLU A 58 7.91 -4.93 3.63
C GLU A 58 6.84 -5.17 2.55
N ILE A 59 7.22 -5.81 1.45
CA ILE A 59 6.31 -6.18 0.36
C ILE A 59 5.20 -7.10 0.89
N TYR A 60 5.57 -8.10 1.69
CA TYR A 60 4.61 -9.00 2.33
C TYR A 60 3.72 -8.31 3.35
N LEU A 61 4.26 -7.37 4.13
CA LEU A 61 3.45 -6.57 5.04
C LEU A 61 2.37 -5.79 4.28
N LYS A 62 2.72 -5.17 3.15
CA LYS A 62 1.79 -4.42 2.29
C LYS A 62 0.74 -5.36 1.68
N ASN A 63 1.17 -6.46 1.06
CA ASN A 63 0.28 -7.44 0.43
C ASN A 63 -0.68 -8.11 1.43
N ILE A 64 -0.18 -8.54 2.60
CA ILE A 64 -1.02 -9.14 3.65
C ILE A 64 -1.99 -8.09 4.21
N ASN A 65 -1.56 -6.85 4.43
CA ASN A 65 -2.48 -5.78 4.84
C ASN A 65 -3.56 -5.52 3.79
N GLY A 66 -3.21 -5.57 2.50
CA GLY A 66 -4.13 -5.54 1.35
C GLY A 66 -5.17 -6.65 1.45
N ALA A 67 -4.74 -7.90 1.61
CA ALA A 67 -5.61 -9.06 1.79
C ALA A 67 -6.55 -8.89 2.99
N PHE A 68 -6.03 -8.42 4.14
CA PHE A 68 -6.85 -8.14 5.32
C PHE A 68 -7.94 -7.10 5.05
N LYS A 69 -7.63 -6.02 4.33
CA LYS A 69 -8.62 -5.01 3.96
C LYS A 69 -9.71 -5.63 3.08
N LYS A 70 -9.34 -6.47 2.11
CA LYS A 70 -10.27 -7.11 1.15
C LYS A 70 -11.16 -8.17 1.78
N LEU A 71 -10.61 -9.01 2.66
CA LEU A 71 -11.33 -10.10 3.31
C LEU A 71 -12.29 -9.60 4.40
N PHE A 72 -11.84 -8.64 5.22
CA PHE A 72 -12.55 -8.30 6.45
C PHE A 72 -13.31 -6.97 6.40
N LYS A 73 -13.15 -6.14 5.36
CA LYS A 73 -14.02 -4.97 5.15
C LYS A 73 -15.15 -5.33 4.20
N GLY A 74 -16.36 -5.44 4.73
CA GLY A 74 -17.55 -5.83 3.95
C GLY A 74 -17.89 -4.89 2.79
N ASP A 75 -17.47 -3.63 2.85
CA ASP A 75 -17.69 -2.59 1.84
C ASP A 75 -16.47 -2.36 0.92
N TYR A 76 -15.42 -3.18 0.99
CA TYR A 76 -14.19 -2.96 0.20
C TYR A 76 -14.46 -2.86 -1.30
N LEU A 77 -15.11 -3.87 -1.87
CA LEU A 77 -15.30 -3.98 -3.32
C LEU A 77 -16.26 -2.90 -3.85
N GLU A 78 -17.26 -2.54 -3.07
CA GLU A 78 -18.18 -1.43 -3.36
C GLU A 78 -17.41 -0.11 -3.42
N ASN A 79 -16.58 0.17 -2.40
CA ASN A 79 -15.75 1.36 -2.40
C ASN A 79 -14.74 1.38 -3.56
N HIS A 80 -14.11 0.24 -3.87
CA HIS A 80 -13.15 0.15 -4.97
C HIS A 80 -13.82 0.42 -6.34
N LEU A 81 -14.93 -0.24 -6.63
CA LEU A 81 -15.68 -0.02 -7.88
C LEU A 81 -16.26 1.40 -7.97
N ALA A 82 -16.64 2.00 -6.84
CA ALA A 82 -17.10 3.38 -6.81
C ALA A 82 -16.00 4.38 -7.18
N LYS A 83 -14.74 4.12 -6.77
CA LYS A 83 -13.59 4.93 -7.20
C LYS A 83 -13.31 4.76 -8.68
N GLU A 84 -13.36 3.52 -9.18
CA GLU A 84 -13.21 3.22 -10.62
C GLU A 84 -14.31 3.94 -11.43
N TYR A 85 -15.55 3.93 -10.95
CA TYR A 85 -16.66 4.69 -11.53
C TYR A 85 -16.36 6.19 -11.57
N LEU A 86 -15.95 6.78 -10.44
CA LEU A 86 -15.63 8.20 -10.37
C LEU A 86 -14.50 8.56 -11.32
N LEU A 87 -13.45 7.74 -11.44
CA LEU A 87 -12.38 7.97 -12.41
C LEU A 87 -12.88 7.98 -13.86
N GLU A 88 -13.73 7.03 -14.23
CA GLU A 88 -14.20 6.86 -15.61
C GLU A 88 -15.30 7.85 -16.01
N HIS A 89 -16.13 8.29 -15.05
CA HIS A 89 -17.36 9.04 -15.32
C HIS A 89 -17.40 10.41 -14.61
N PHE A 90 -16.29 10.91 -14.07
CA PHE A 90 -16.26 12.27 -13.52
C PHE A 90 -16.61 13.28 -14.63
N PRO A 91 -17.61 14.15 -14.42
CA PRO A 91 -17.99 15.12 -15.45
C PRO A 91 -16.87 16.12 -15.68
N LYS A 92 -16.61 16.46 -16.95
CA LYS A 92 -15.58 17.45 -17.33
C LYS A 92 -15.89 18.86 -16.84
N ASN A 93 -17.17 19.17 -16.67
CA ASN A 93 -17.63 20.44 -16.12
C ASN A 93 -18.71 20.17 -15.06
N PRO A 94 -18.29 19.94 -13.79
CA PRO A 94 -19.21 19.64 -12.70
C PRO A 94 -20.27 20.73 -12.45
N ASP A 95 -19.96 21.99 -12.77
CA ASP A 95 -20.90 23.12 -12.64
C ASP A 95 -22.06 23.09 -13.67
N SER A 96 -21.89 22.38 -14.79
CA SER A 96 -22.91 22.26 -15.83
C SER A 96 -23.86 21.08 -15.64
N GLU A 97 -23.55 20.18 -14.70
CA GLU A 97 -24.35 18.99 -14.42
C GLU A 97 -25.37 19.28 -13.31
N ASP A 98 -26.60 18.76 -13.43
CA ASP A 98 -27.62 18.84 -12.38
C ASP A 98 -27.35 17.84 -11.23
N CYS A 99 -26.13 17.87 -10.68
CA CYS A 99 -25.70 17.00 -9.60
C CYS A 99 -24.69 17.71 -8.66
N PRO A 100 -25.13 18.19 -7.47
CA PRO A 100 -24.28 18.98 -6.58
C PRO A 100 -23.09 18.19 -6.00
N PHE A 101 -23.15 16.87 -5.98
CA PHE A 101 -22.06 16.01 -5.47
C PHE A 101 -20.72 16.22 -6.19
N PHE A 102 -20.74 16.30 -7.53
CA PHE A 102 -19.49 16.42 -8.29
C PHE A 102 -18.80 17.76 -8.04
N LYS A 103 -19.59 18.82 -7.89
CA LYS A 103 -19.08 20.15 -7.52
C LYS A 103 -18.41 20.13 -6.15
N ASP A 104 -19.10 19.63 -5.13
CA ASP A 104 -18.55 19.55 -3.77
C ASP A 104 -17.29 18.70 -3.71
N TYR A 105 -17.27 17.61 -4.49
CA TYR A 105 -16.12 16.71 -4.56
C TYR A 105 -14.91 17.38 -5.23
N GLU A 106 -15.13 18.13 -6.32
CA GLU A 106 -14.08 18.92 -6.99
C GLU A 106 -13.49 19.99 -6.07
N VAL A 107 -14.34 20.74 -5.35
CA VAL A 107 -13.89 21.72 -4.35
C VAL A 107 -12.97 21.07 -3.31
N GLN A 108 -13.35 19.89 -2.80
CA GLN A 108 -12.54 19.18 -1.82
C GLN A 108 -11.22 18.63 -2.42
N LEU A 109 -11.20 18.25 -3.68
CA LEU A 109 -9.96 17.88 -4.39
C LEU A 109 -9.03 19.07 -4.58
N ASN A 110 -9.57 20.24 -4.90
CA ASN A 110 -8.78 21.47 -5.05
C ASN A 110 -8.13 21.89 -3.73
N LEU A 111 -8.81 21.70 -2.59
CA LEU A 111 -8.20 21.89 -1.28
C LEU A 111 -7.04 20.91 -1.02
N LEU A 112 -7.14 19.67 -1.50
CA LEU A 112 -6.05 18.69 -1.37
C LEU A 112 -4.84 19.06 -2.23
N LYS A 113 -5.08 19.61 -3.42
CA LYS A 113 -4.05 19.99 -4.40
C LYS A 113 -3.02 20.97 -3.82
N GLU A 114 -3.43 21.84 -2.90
CA GLU A 114 -2.53 22.79 -2.22
C GLU A 114 -1.39 22.10 -1.44
N PHE A 115 -1.61 20.84 -1.03
CA PHE A 115 -0.68 20.00 -0.27
C PHE A 115 0.10 18.98 -1.12
N ASN A 116 -0.03 19.01 -2.45
CA ASN A 116 0.68 18.10 -3.38
C ASN A 116 2.18 18.05 -3.11
N HIS A 117 2.81 16.86 -3.19
CA HIS A 117 4.24 16.50 -3.10
C HIS A 117 5.20 17.38 -2.27
N LYS A 118 4.67 18.24 -1.39
CA LYS A 118 5.43 19.16 -0.54
C LYS A 118 5.80 18.40 0.74
N PRO A 119 7.04 18.52 1.23
CA PRO A 119 7.41 18.03 2.55
C PRO A 119 6.66 18.82 3.61
N LEU A 120 5.54 18.30 4.14
CA LEU A 120 4.68 19.07 5.05
C LEU A 120 5.19 19.04 6.50
N ASN A 121 4.96 20.11 7.25
CA ASN A 121 5.12 20.11 8.71
C ASN A 121 4.02 19.28 9.41
N LYS A 122 4.15 19.04 10.72
CA LYS A 122 3.19 18.23 11.50
C LYS A 122 1.75 18.75 11.43
N GLU A 123 1.54 20.06 11.37
CA GLU A 123 0.22 20.70 11.34
C GLU A 123 -0.43 20.62 9.96
N SER A 124 0.30 20.93 8.89
CA SER A 124 -0.15 20.74 7.51
C SER A 124 -0.37 19.26 7.18
N ARG A 125 0.43 18.32 7.73
CA ARG A 125 0.13 16.88 7.63
C ARG A 125 -1.20 16.53 8.29
N LYS A 126 -1.51 17.16 9.43
CA LYS A 126 -2.80 16.96 10.12
C LYS A 126 -3.96 17.49 9.28
N ARG A 127 -3.85 18.70 8.71
CA ARG A 127 -4.84 19.30 7.80
C ARG A 127 -5.05 18.48 6.53
N LYS A 128 -3.97 18.13 5.82
CA LYS A 128 -4.01 17.23 4.65
C LYS A 128 -4.77 15.93 4.98
N LYS A 129 -4.44 15.30 6.10
CA LYS A 129 -5.10 14.07 6.55
C LYS A 129 -6.58 14.25 6.88
N GLU A 130 -6.99 15.42 7.34
CA GLU A 130 -8.41 15.75 7.57
C GLU A 130 -9.16 15.88 6.24
N ILE A 131 -8.60 16.60 5.26
CA ILE A 131 -9.14 16.71 3.88
C ILE A 131 -9.24 15.34 3.22
N GLU A 132 -8.19 14.53 3.27
CA GLU A 132 -8.17 13.17 2.73
C GLU A 132 -9.24 12.28 3.37
N LYS A 133 -9.52 12.49 4.66
CA LYS A 133 -10.55 11.76 5.40
C LYS A 133 -11.94 12.19 4.97
N THR A 134 -12.16 13.48 4.72
CA THR A 134 -13.42 14.01 4.16
C THR A 134 -13.68 13.45 2.78
N LEU A 135 -12.70 13.50 1.87
CA LEU A 135 -12.79 12.83 0.56
C LEU A 135 -13.10 11.34 0.69
N ALA A 136 -12.44 10.64 1.61
CA ALA A 136 -12.70 9.22 1.84
C ALA A 136 -14.10 8.94 2.42
N ASP A 137 -14.73 9.91 3.10
CA ASP A 137 -16.12 9.80 3.54
C ASP A 137 -17.09 10.12 2.37
N MET A 138 -16.77 11.08 1.50
CA MET A 138 -17.49 11.35 0.24
C MET A 138 -17.53 10.12 -0.67
N GLU A 139 -16.37 9.53 -0.94
CA GLU A 139 -16.21 8.33 -1.78
C GLU A 139 -17.05 7.15 -1.24
N LYS A 140 -17.06 6.94 0.08
CA LYS A 140 -17.85 5.89 0.74
C LYS A 140 -19.34 6.16 0.66
N TRP A 141 -19.75 7.41 0.89
CA TRP A 141 -21.14 7.79 0.77
C TRP A 141 -21.63 7.62 -0.68
N PHE A 142 -20.82 8.04 -1.65
CA PHE A 142 -21.09 7.82 -3.07
C PHE A 142 -21.24 6.34 -3.41
N ALA A 143 -20.36 5.47 -2.90
CA ALA A 143 -20.46 4.02 -3.08
C ALA A 143 -21.80 3.46 -2.58
N LEU A 144 -22.30 3.93 -1.43
CA LEU A 144 -23.62 3.52 -0.91
C LEU A 144 -24.76 3.92 -1.84
N GLN A 145 -24.67 5.08 -2.50
CA GLN A 145 -25.69 5.51 -3.46
C GLN A 145 -25.60 4.71 -4.76
N LEU A 146 -24.38 4.49 -5.28
CA LEU A 146 -24.13 3.71 -6.50
C LEU A 146 -24.65 2.28 -6.38
N PHE A 147 -24.45 1.61 -5.24
CA PHE A 147 -24.85 0.22 -5.04
C PHE A 147 -26.16 0.03 -4.24
N SER A 148 -26.98 1.07 -4.15
CA SER A 148 -28.31 0.97 -3.54
C SER A 148 -29.22 -0.01 -4.33
N THR A 149 -29.79 -1.01 -3.64
CA THR A 149 -30.60 -2.07 -4.27
C THR A 149 -31.97 -1.56 -4.72
N LYS A 150 -32.55 -2.18 -5.76
CA LYS A 150 -33.92 -1.88 -6.23
C LYS A 150 -35.00 -2.05 -5.14
N LYS A 151 -34.77 -2.88 -4.11
CA LYS A 151 -35.68 -3.00 -2.94
C LYS A 151 -35.69 -1.74 -2.05
N LYS A 152 -34.56 -1.07 -1.86
CA LYS A 152 -34.47 0.27 -1.21
C LYS A 152 -35.00 1.42 -2.07
N LYS A 153 -35.40 1.13 -3.32
CA LYS A 153 -35.95 2.11 -4.28
C LYS A 153 -37.48 2.05 -4.39
N LYS A 154 -38.16 1.09 -3.75
CA LYS A 154 -39.63 0.99 -3.81
C LYS A 154 -40.28 1.76 -2.66
N ALA A 155 -40.92 2.86 -3.05
CA ALA A 155 -42.02 3.62 -2.43
C ALA A 155 -41.96 4.02 -0.94
N ASP A 156 -41.60 3.15 0.01
CA ASP A 156 -41.72 3.46 1.45
C ASP A 156 -40.43 4.07 2.07
N ASP A 157 -39.30 4.03 1.35
CA ASP A 157 -37.99 4.58 1.77
C ASP A 157 -37.63 5.93 1.07
N LEU A 158 -38.52 6.49 0.24
CA LEU A 158 -38.31 7.79 -0.42
C LEU A 158 -38.80 8.98 0.43
N GLU A 159 -39.68 8.73 1.41
CA GLU A 159 -40.03 9.69 2.45
C GLU A 159 -38.85 9.85 3.41
N GLY A 160 -38.15 10.99 3.36
CA GLY A 160 -37.03 11.32 4.26
C GLY A 160 -35.61 11.26 3.65
N VAL A 161 -35.49 10.97 2.35
CA VAL A 161 -34.23 11.09 1.59
C VAL A 161 -34.02 12.55 1.15
N SER A 162 -32.82 13.09 1.38
CA SER A 162 -32.47 14.47 1.03
C SER A 162 -32.54 14.72 -0.48
N GLU A 163 -32.87 15.94 -0.90
CA GLU A 163 -32.86 16.34 -2.30
C GLU A 163 -31.48 16.12 -2.95
N TYR A 164 -30.41 16.38 -2.19
CA TYR A 164 -29.03 16.09 -2.59
C TYR A 164 -28.84 14.62 -3.03
N THR A 165 -29.34 13.68 -2.22
CA THR A 165 -29.29 12.24 -2.54
C THR A 165 -30.15 11.89 -3.74
N LYS A 166 -31.34 12.49 -3.89
CA LYS A 166 -32.24 12.24 -5.02
C LYS A 166 -31.64 12.68 -6.35
N LYS A 167 -30.99 13.86 -6.38
CA LYS A 167 -30.29 14.36 -7.57
C LYS A 167 -29.17 13.41 -7.99
N LEU A 168 -28.30 13.01 -7.07
CA LEU A 168 -27.24 12.05 -7.38
C LEU A 168 -27.79 10.71 -7.88
N ARG A 169 -28.79 10.13 -7.19
CA ARG A 169 -29.37 8.84 -7.63
C ARG A 169 -30.01 8.93 -9.01
N SER A 170 -30.70 10.02 -9.30
CA SER A 170 -31.30 10.27 -10.62
C SER A 170 -30.23 10.38 -11.71
N TRP A 171 -29.12 11.06 -11.41
CA TRP A 171 -27.97 11.15 -12.31
C TRP A 171 -27.33 9.77 -12.53
N LEU A 172 -27.07 9.00 -11.47
CA LEU A 172 -26.48 7.66 -11.55
C LEU A 172 -27.29 6.67 -12.38
N VAL A 173 -28.63 6.70 -12.26
CA VAL A 173 -29.52 5.85 -13.06
C VAL A 173 -29.34 6.11 -14.56
N LYS A 174 -29.17 7.38 -14.95
CA LYS A 174 -28.92 7.76 -16.35
C LYS A 174 -27.51 7.41 -16.81
N HIS A 175 -26.54 7.35 -15.89
CA HIS A 175 -25.12 7.13 -16.18
C HIS A 175 -24.65 5.72 -15.80
N GLY A 176 -25.41 4.69 -16.22
CA GLY A 176 -24.93 3.31 -16.20
C GLY A 176 -24.88 2.61 -14.84
N GLN A 177 -25.56 3.11 -13.80
CA GLN A 177 -25.59 2.47 -12.46
C GLN A 177 -25.89 0.96 -12.50
N GLU A 178 -26.84 0.51 -13.34
CA GLU A 178 -27.19 -0.91 -13.43
C GLU A 178 -26.02 -1.79 -13.91
N GLN A 179 -25.20 -1.28 -14.83
CA GLN A 179 -24.03 -2.01 -15.34
C GLN A 179 -23.01 -2.22 -14.23
N TRP A 180 -22.78 -1.20 -13.40
CA TRP A 180 -21.86 -1.27 -12.27
C TRP A 180 -22.37 -2.17 -11.15
N GLN A 181 -23.69 -2.19 -10.89
CA GLN A 181 -24.29 -3.12 -9.94
C GLN A 181 -24.11 -4.58 -10.39
N LYS A 182 -24.31 -4.89 -11.68
CA LYS A 182 -24.01 -6.22 -12.25
C LYS A 182 -22.52 -6.55 -12.16
N ARG A 183 -21.64 -5.57 -12.40
CA ARG A 183 -20.18 -5.72 -12.26
C ARG A 183 -19.80 -6.08 -10.81
N LEU A 184 -20.43 -5.44 -9.82
CA LEU A 184 -20.25 -5.76 -8.41
C LEU A 184 -20.65 -7.22 -8.10
N GLU A 185 -21.81 -7.67 -8.54
CA GLU A 185 -22.28 -9.04 -8.32
C GLU A 185 -21.33 -10.07 -8.94
N LYS A 186 -20.89 -9.84 -10.19
CA LYS A 186 -19.90 -10.67 -10.85
C LYS A 186 -18.57 -10.72 -10.07
N ARG A 187 -18.01 -9.56 -9.71
CA ARG A 187 -16.76 -9.49 -8.93
C ARG A 187 -16.90 -10.13 -7.54
N LYS A 188 -18.05 -9.99 -6.85
CA LYS A 188 -18.32 -10.66 -5.56
C LYS A 188 -18.25 -12.19 -5.71
N SER A 189 -18.86 -12.74 -6.78
CA SER A 189 -18.79 -14.17 -7.08
C SER A 189 -17.36 -14.63 -7.34
N THR A 190 -16.62 -13.91 -8.20
CA THR A 190 -15.22 -14.22 -8.48
C THR A 190 -14.35 -14.14 -7.21
N PHE A 191 -14.53 -13.14 -6.35
CA PHE A 191 -13.80 -13.02 -5.09
C PHE A 191 -14.03 -14.21 -4.17
N ASN A 192 -15.25 -14.76 -4.13
CA ASN A 192 -15.54 -15.95 -3.34
C ASN A 192 -14.86 -17.20 -3.91
N LEU A 193 -14.79 -17.33 -5.23
CA LEU A 193 -14.00 -18.39 -5.87
C LEU A 193 -12.51 -18.25 -5.51
N VAL A 194 -11.95 -17.03 -5.60
CA VAL A 194 -10.56 -16.76 -5.25
C VAL A 194 -10.27 -17.05 -3.78
N LYS A 195 -11.22 -16.81 -2.85
CA LYS A 195 -11.08 -17.23 -1.44
C LYS A 195 -10.91 -18.74 -1.32
N GLY A 196 -11.75 -19.52 -2.02
CA GLY A 196 -11.67 -20.98 -2.03
C GLY A 196 -10.32 -21.47 -2.57
N PHE A 197 -9.88 -20.90 -3.69
CA PHE A 197 -8.57 -21.17 -4.27
C PHE A 197 -7.42 -20.83 -3.32
N SER A 198 -7.48 -19.66 -2.69
CA SER A 198 -6.44 -19.19 -1.74
C SER A 198 -6.36 -20.06 -0.49
N LEU A 199 -7.49 -20.59 -0.01
CA LEU A 199 -7.51 -21.53 1.13
C LEU A 199 -6.87 -22.87 0.77
N LEU A 200 -7.15 -23.39 -0.42
CA LEU A 200 -6.47 -24.59 -0.92
C LEU A 200 -4.96 -24.33 -1.02
N ALA A 201 -4.57 -23.20 -1.60
CA ALA A 201 -3.17 -22.82 -1.71
C ALA A 201 -2.47 -22.68 -0.36
N ALA A 202 -3.13 -22.05 0.61
CA ALA A 202 -2.63 -21.94 1.98
C ALA A 202 -2.34 -23.31 2.61
N THR A 203 -3.26 -24.25 2.41
CA THR A 203 -3.14 -25.60 2.96
C THR A 203 -1.92 -26.30 2.38
N PHE A 204 -1.75 -26.29 1.06
CA PHE A 204 -0.64 -26.99 0.43
C PHE A 204 0.70 -26.31 0.65
N MET A 205 0.74 -24.97 0.69
CA MET A 205 1.97 -24.24 1.00
C MET A 205 2.37 -24.42 2.46
N GLY A 206 1.40 -24.54 3.37
CA GLY A 206 1.68 -24.95 4.75
C GLY A 206 2.29 -26.36 4.81
N LEU A 207 1.71 -27.32 4.09
CA LEU A 207 2.27 -28.68 4.00
C LEU A 207 3.67 -28.69 3.37
N GLY A 208 3.88 -27.97 2.27
CA GLY A 208 5.19 -27.82 1.65
C GLY A 208 6.22 -27.23 2.63
N SER A 209 5.84 -26.17 3.34
CA SER A 209 6.71 -25.49 4.30
C SER A 209 7.23 -26.42 5.40
N THR A 210 6.49 -27.47 5.77
CA THR A 210 6.99 -28.46 6.72
C THR A 210 8.26 -29.17 6.22
N TYR A 211 8.36 -29.49 4.93
CA TYR A 211 9.57 -30.10 4.35
C TYR A 211 10.74 -29.13 4.34
N LEU A 212 10.51 -27.87 3.95
CA LEU A 212 11.55 -26.83 3.96
C LEU A 212 12.14 -26.63 5.35
N ILE A 213 11.26 -26.52 6.36
CA ILE A 213 11.70 -26.28 7.73
C ILE A 213 12.45 -27.52 8.25
N VAL A 214 12.00 -28.74 7.94
CA VAL A 214 12.72 -29.98 8.29
C VAL A 214 14.11 -30.00 7.64
N GLU A 215 14.23 -29.63 6.37
CA GLU A 215 15.52 -29.55 5.68
C GLU A 215 16.46 -28.57 6.38
N ALA A 216 16.00 -27.34 6.65
CA ALA A 216 16.79 -26.33 7.34
C ALA A 216 17.18 -26.78 8.76
N PHE A 217 16.26 -27.36 9.52
CA PHE A 217 16.49 -27.87 10.87
C PHE A 217 17.54 -28.98 10.90
N SER A 218 17.62 -29.79 9.85
CA SER A 218 18.60 -30.86 9.73
C SER A 218 20.02 -30.36 9.49
N VAL A 219 20.17 -29.16 8.95
CA VAL A 219 21.46 -28.57 8.57
C VAL A 219 22.01 -27.62 9.66
N ILE A 220 21.14 -26.96 10.42
CA ILE A 220 21.55 -26.01 11.46
C ILE A 220 21.98 -26.76 12.73
N PRO A 221 23.27 -26.75 13.14
CA PRO A 221 23.78 -27.67 14.17
C PRO A 221 23.04 -27.62 15.51
N LEU A 222 22.69 -26.41 15.99
CA LEU A 222 21.97 -26.23 17.26
C LEU A 222 20.55 -26.78 17.22
N ILE A 223 19.90 -26.73 16.06
CA ILE A 223 18.53 -27.20 15.87
C ILE A 223 18.52 -28.70 15.58
N ALA A 224 19.49 -29.18 14.80
CA ALA A 224 19.69 -30.60 14.51
C ALA A 224 19.96 -31.42 15.78
N ALA A 225 20.51 -30.79 16.83
CA ALA A 225 20.70 -31.41 18.14
C ALA A 225 19.39 -31.68 18.91
N ILE A 226 18.27 -31.03 18.54
CA ILE A 226 16.96 -31.28 19.15
C ILE A 226 16.44 -32.64 18.66
N PRO A 227 15.98 -33.55 19.54
CA PRO A 227 15.44 -34.83 19.11
C PRO A 227 14.27 -34.65 18.14
N PHE A 228 14.26 -35.44 17.06
CA PHE A 228 13.26 -35.34 15.98
C PHE A 228 11.80 -35.44 16.49
N ALA A 229 11.56 -36.14 17.61
CA ALA A 229 10.24 -36.24 18.24
C ALA A 229 9.66 -34.89 18.70
N PHE A 230 10.50 -33.89 18.99
CA PHE A 230 10.06 -32.54 19.38
C PHE A 230 9.87 -31.59 18.19
N TRP A 231 10.33 -31.97 17.00
CA TRP A 231 10.25 -31.12 15.82
C TRP A 231 8.79 -30.77 15.44
N PRO A 232 7.80 -31.67 15.53
CA PRO A 232 6.41 -31.32 15.23
C PRO A 232 5.89 -30.12 16.03
N ILE A 233 6.28 -29.97 17.30
CA ILE A 233 5.84 -28.87 18.18
C ILE A 233 6.36 -27.52 17.67
N LEU A 234 7.54 -27.52 17.05
CA LEU A 234 8.17 -26.31 16.51
C LEU A 234 7.72 -26.04 15.07
N ILE A 235 7.69 -27.09 14.24
CA ILE A 235 7.51 -26.97 12.79
C ILE A 235 6.04 -26.75 12.41
N VAL A 236 5.09 -27.45 13.04
CA VAL A 236 3.67 -27.35 12.65
C VAL A 236 3.11 -25.94 12.83
N PRO A 237 3.32 -25.24 13.96
CA PRO A 237 2.85 -23.86 14.10
C PRO A 237 3.44 -22.92 13.04
N MET A 238 4.75 -23.02 12.76
CA MET A 238 5.40 -22.20 11.73
C MET A 238 4.81 -22.48 10.35
N ALA A 239 4.60 -23.75 10.01
CA ALA A 239 4.01 -24.16 8.74
C ALA A 239 2.57 -23.66 8.56
N ILE A 240 1.75 -23.66 9.63
CA ILE A 240 0.38 -23.10 9.58
C ILE A 240 0.41 -21.60 9.30
N VAL A 241 1.27 -20.85 10.01
CA VAL A 241 1.37 -19.40 9.83
C VAL A 241 1.91 -19.07 8.44
N ALA A 242 2.93 -19.79 7.98
CA ALA A 242 3.49 -19.73 6.63
C ALA A 242 2.42 -19.97 5.55
N GLY A 243 1.68 -21.07 5.65
CA GLY A 243 0.60 -21.41 4.73
C GLY A 243 -0.49 -20.33 4.70
N ALA A 244 -0.95 -19.88 5.86
CA ALA A 244 -1.95 -18.81 5.96
C ALA A 244 -1.47 -17.49 5.34
N ALA A 245 -0.19 -17.14 5.55
CA ALA A 245 0.41 -15.95 4.97
C ALA A 245 0.45 -16.03 3.45
N TYR A 246 0.89 -17.15 2.89
CA TYR A 246 0.94 -17.36 1.44
C TYR A 246 -0.45 -17.36 0.80
N GLY A 247 -1.45 -17.96 1.45
CA GLY A 247 -2.85 -17.86 1.02
C GLY A 247 -3.34 -16.41 0.96
N MET A 248 -2.93 -15.56 1.91
CA MET A 248 -3.25 -14.13 1.87
C MET A 248 -2.53 -13.39 0.74
N LEU A 249 -1.28 -13.73 0.44
CA LEU A 249 -0.56 -13.16 -0.70
C LEU A 249 -1.30 -13.47 -2.00
N ILE A 250 -1.61 -14.74 -2.25
CA ILE A 250 -2.38 -15.18 -3.43
C ILE A 250 -3.71 -14.45 -3.52
N TYR A 251 -4.45 -14.41 -2.40
CA TYR A 251 -5.73 -13.73 -2.37
C TYR A 251 -5.58 -12.26 -2.77
N ASN A 252 -4.54 -11.57 -2.27
CA ASN A 252 -4.29 -10.19 -2.62
C ASN A 252 -3.99 -10.03 -4.11
N THR A 253 -2.98 -10.75 -4.62
CA THR A 253 -2.50 -10.65 -6.00
C THR A 253 -3.59 -10.96 -7.02
N VAL A 254 -4.30 -12.10 -6.87
CA VAL A 254 -5.34 -12.49 -7.83
C VAL A 254 -6.50 -11.51 -7.81
N THR A 255 -6.87 -10.98 -6.64
CA THR A 255 -7.94 -9.98 -6.57
C THR A 255 -7.52 -8.61 -7.11
N ASP A 256 -6.24 -8.22 -7.00
CA ASP A 256 -5.72 -6.99 -7.63
C ASP A 256 -5.70 -7.12 -9.15
N LEU A 257 -5.20 -8.22 -9.69
CA LEU A 257 -5.22 -8.51 -11.13
C LEU A 257 -6.64 -8.46 -11.72
N ILE A 258 -7.64 -8.97 -10.98
CA ILE A 258 -9.07 -8.88 -11.37
C ILE A 258 -9.59 -7.45 -11.26
N ASN A 259 -9.25 -6.74 -10.19
CA ASN A 259 -9.74 -5.39 -9.92
C ASN A 259 -9.22 -4.38 -10.95
N ASN A 260 -7.91 -4.45 -11.23
CA ASN A 260 -7.19 -3.55 -12.11
C ASN A 260 -7.42 -3.86 -13.59
N ASP A 261 -8.05 -5.00 -13.91
CA ASP A 261 -8.23 -5.50 -15.28
C ASP A 261 -6.89 -5.65 -16.01
N THR A 262 -5.83 -6.02 -15.27
CA THR A 262 -4.42 -5.93 -15.69
C THR A 262 -4.18 -6.65 -17.02
N ILE A 263 -4.62 -7.91 -17.13
CA ILE A 263 -4.42 -8.73 -18.34
C ILE A 263 -5.11 -8.10 -19.56
N ASN A 264 -6.34 -7.60 -19.41
CA ASN A 264 -7.09 -7.04 -20.53
C ASN A 264 -6.50 -5.70 -20.98
N LYS A 265 -6.10 -4.84 -20.03
CA LYS A 265 -5.42 -3.57 -20.34
C LYS A 265 -4.12 -3.83 -21.08
N TRP A 266 -3.32 -4.77 -20.58
CA TRP A 266 -2.06 -5.18 -21.18
C TRP A 266 -2.23 -5.71 -22.60
N TYR A 267 -3.16 -6.66 -22.79
CA TYR A 267 -3.49 -7.22 -24.10
C TYR A 267 -3.99 -6.16 -25.08
N LYS A 268 -4.93 -5.30 -24.66
CA LYS A 268 -5.47 -4.22 -25.50
C LYS A 268 -4.35 -3.26 -25.91
N ARG A 269 -3.50 -2.83 -24.97
CA ARG A 269 -2.41 -1.89 -25.24
C ARG A 269 -1.39 -2.47 -26.23
N LEU A 270 -0.95 -3.71 -26.05
CA LEU A 270 -0.04 -4.39 -26.98
C LEU A 270 -0.66 -4.56 -28.36
N ARG A 271 -1.93 -4.98 -28.42
CA ARG A 271 -2.67 -5.11 -29.68
C ARG A 271 -2.80 -3.77 -30.39
N ASP A 272 -3.18 -2.72 -29.67
CA ASP A 272 -3.38 -1.38 -30.21
C ASP A 272 -2.05 -0.82 -30.73
N ASP A 273 -0.94 -1.03 -30.01
CA ASP A 273 0.38 -0.58 -30.45
C ASP A 273 0.86 -1.33 -31.70
N LEU A 274 0.68 -2.66 -31.76
CA LEU A 274 0.97 -3.44 -32.97
C LEU A 274 0.07 -3.03 -34.15
N SER A 275 -1.19 -2.67 -33.89
CA SER A 275 -2.13 -2.22 -34.92
C SER A 275 -1.77 -0.85 -35.53
N LYS A 276 -1.04 0.01 -34.80
CA LYS A 276 -0.54 1.30 -35.29
C LYS A 276 0.67 1.18 -36.23
N GLY A 277 1.21 -0.03 -36.41
CA GLY A 277 2.31 -0.32 -37.35
C GLY A 277 3.55 -0.93 -36.68
N LEU A 278 4.39 -1.58 -37.49
CA LEU A 278 5.64 -2.23 -37.06
C LEU A 278 6.78 -1.21 -36.93
N THR A 279 6.73 -0.39 -35.88
CA THR A 279 7.86 0.48 -35.50
C THR A 279 8.87 -0.29 -34.65
N ALA A 280 10.14 0.15 -34.63
CA ALA A 280 11.18 -0.46 -33.78
C ALA A 280 10.78 -0.48 -32.29
N ARG A 281 10.09 0.57 -31.83
CA ARG A 281 9.52 0.65 -30.47
C ARG A 281 8.44 -0.40 -30.25
N ASN A 282 7.45 -0.51 -31.13
CA ASN A 282 6.35 -1.47 -30.98
C ASN A 282 6.87 -2.91 -31.02
N LEU A 283 7.85 -3.20 -31.90
CA LEU A 283 8.52 -4.49 -31.96
C LEU A 283 9.30 -4.79 -30.66
N PHE A 284 10.02 -3.80 -30.13
CA PHE A 284 10.72 -3.92 -28.85
C PHE A 284 9.74 -4.17 -27.68
N MET A 285 8.61 -3.46 -27.62
CA MET A 285 7.61 -3.66 -26.57
C MET A 285 6.96 -5.04 -26.66
N ALA A 286 6.60 -5.49 -27.87
CA ALA A 286 6.05 -6.84 -28.07
C ALA A 286 7.06 -7.94 -27.74
N ALA A 287 8.34 -7.77 -28.12
CA ALA A 287 9.41 -8.70 -27.77
C ALA A 287 9.66 -8.75 -26.26
N THR A 288 9.67 -7.60 -25.60
CA THR A 288 9.82 -7.49 -24.13
C THR A 288 8.65 -8.13 -23.41
N ALA A 289 7.42 -7.88 -23.86
CA ALA A 289 6.21 -8.52 -23.34
C ALA A 289 6.28 -10.05 -23.46
N LEU A 290 6.64 -10.56 -24.64
CA LEU A 290 6.82 -12.00 -24.87
C LEU A 290 7.93 -12.59 -24.00
N PHE A 291 9.05 -11.88 -23.87
CA PHE A 291 10.17 -12.27 -23.04
C PHE A 291 9.75 -12.38 -21.56
N LEU A 292 9.08 -11.36 -21.02
CA LEU A 292 8.61 -11.36 -19.63
C LEU A 292 7.59 -12.48 -19.36
N VAL A 293 6.63 -12.73 -20.26
CA VAL A 293 5.70 -13.86 -20.13
C VAL A 293 6.43 -15.21 -20.16
N THR A 294 7.39 -15.36 -21.07
CA THR A 294 8.18 -16.59 -21.17
C THR A 294 8.99 -16.82 -19.90
N LEU A 295 9.58 -15.75 -19.37
CA LEU A 295 10.36 -15.77 -18.14
C LEU A 295 9.48 -16.06 -16.92
N ALA A 296 8.27 -15.50 -16.84
CA ALA A 296 7.27 -15.79 -15.81
C ALA A 296 6.85 -17.28 -15.79
N ILE A 297 6.62 -17.87 -16.97
CA ILE A 297 6.33 -19.30 -17.11
C ILE A 297 7.53 -20.14 -16.69
N THR A 298 8.73 -19.76 -17.14
CA THR A 298 9.98 -20.48 -16.81
C THR A 298 10.23 -20.47 -15.31
N LEU A 299 10.11 -19.31 -14.65
CA LEU A 299 10.26 -19.17 -13.20
C LEU A 299 9.23 -20.01 -12.45
N THR A 300 7.99 -20.05 -12.93
CA THR A 300 6.94 -20.91 -12.35
C THR A 300 7.33 -22.39 -12.37
N ILE A 301 7.89 -22.86 -13.49
CA ILE A 301 8.37 -24.24 -13.63
C ILE A 301 9.55 -24.49 -12.69
N CYS A 302 10.51 -23.56 -12.60
CA CYS A 302 11.66 -23.65 -11.70
C CYS A 302 11.23 -23.74 -10.23
N THR A 303 10.29 -22.90 -9.80
CA THR A 303 9.73 -22.91 -8.45
C THR A 303 9.02 -24.22 -8.15
N ALA A 304 8.19 -24.72 -9.06
CA ALA A 304 7.53 -26.02 -8.92
C ALA A 304 8.55 -27.19 -8.83
N GLY A 305 9.62 -27.12 -9.63
CA GLY A 305 10.72 -28.07 -9.59
C GLY A 305 11.46 -28.05 -8.24
N THR A 306 11.72 -26.85 -7.70
CA THR A 306 12.36 -26.68 -6.40
C THR A 306 11.54 -27.30 -5.27
N TRP A 307 10.24 -27.03 -5.24
CA TRP A 307 9.33 -27.64 -4.25
C TRP A 307 9.28 -29.16 -4.34
N TRP A 308 9.33 -29.71 -5.57
CA TRP A 308 9.44 -31.15 -5.77
C TRP A 308 10.74 -31.71 -5.21
N THR A 309 11.88 -31.09 -5.54
CA THR A 309 13.20 -31.52 -5.04
C THR A 309 13.24 -31.50 -3.52
N VAL A 310 12.73 -30.43 -2.90
CA VAL A 310 12.63 -30.31 -1.44
C VAL A 310 11.76 -31.43 -0.85
N ALA A 311 10.55 -31.64 -1.40
CA ALA A 311 9.62 -32.63 -0.86
C ALA A 311 10.11 -34.08 -1.02
N THR A 312 10.94 -34.35 -2.03
CA THR A 312 11.52 -35.68 -2.29
C THR A 312 12.84 -35.92 -1.56
N SER A 313 13.62 -34.86 -1.29
CA SER A 313 14.93 -34.98 -0.65
C SER A 313 14.87 -34.83 0.87
N ALA A 314 13.91 -34.05 1.40
CA ALA A 314 13.77 -33.84 2.83
C ALA A 314 13.14 -35.05 3.54
N ARG A 315 13.61 -35.33 4.76
CA ARG A 315 12.96 -36.31 5.64
C ARG A 315 11.53 -35.83 5.95
N PRO A 316 10.49 -36.65 5.79
CA PRO A 316 9.13 -36.24 6.13
C PRO A 316 8.96 -36.13 7.66
N LEU A 317 8.22 -35.11 8.10
CA LEU A 317 7.92 -34.88 9.52
C LEU A 317 7.01 -35.98 10.10
N PHE A 318 6.02 -36.41 9.32
CA PHE A 318 5.10 -37.51 9.66
C PHE A 318 5.14 -38.61 8.61
N GLU A 319 4.82 -39.85 8.97
CA GLU A 319 4.92 -40.98 8.03
C GLU A 319 4.01 -40.87 6.82
N TRP A 320 2.79 -40.36 6.99
CA TRP A 320 1.82 -40.18 5.89
C TRP A 320 2.34 -39.21 4.81
N MET A 321 3.23 -38.29 5.18
CA MET A 321 3.85 -37.33 4.26
C MET A 321 4.78 -38.02 3.25
N LYS A 322 5.24 -39.26 3.46
CA LYS A 322 6.00 -40.01 2.44
C LYS A 322 5.24 -40.16 1.11
N LYS A 323 3.91 -40.09 1.14
CA LYS A 323 3.04 -40.20 -0.04
C LYS A 323 2.69 -38.85 -0.67
N MET A 324 3.06 -37.74 -0.04
CA MET A 324 2.71 -36.40 -0.50
C MET A 324 3.49 -35.93 -1.74
N PRO A 325 4.77 -36.31 -2.00
CA PRO A 325 5.47 -35.85 -3.19
C PRO A 325 4.71 -36.13 -4.50
N SER A 326 4.21 -37.35 -4.70
CA SER A 326 3.44 -37.71 -5.90
C SER A 326 2.14 -36.91 -6.03
N PHE A 327 1.49 -36.61 -4.91
CA PHE A 327 0.31 -35.75 -4.84
C PHE A 327 0.65 -34.26 -5.08
N ILE A 328 1.82 -33.79 -4.62
CA ILE A 328 2.36 -32.46 -4.90
C ILE A 328 2.57 -32.28 -6.41
N MET A 329 3.17 -33.27 -7.10
CA MET A 329 3.33 -33.24 -8.55
C MET A 329 2.01 -33.30 -9.33
N GLY A 330 1.07 -34.15 -8.89
CA GLY A 330 -0.15 -34.41 -9.65
C GLY A 330 -1.22 -33.31 -9.54
N ILE A 331 -1.30 -32.63 -8.39
CA ILE A 331 -2.43 -31.73 -8.08
C ILE A 331 -1.95 -30.35 -7.65
N ILE A 332 -0.93 -30.25 -6.79
CA ILE A 332 -0.51 -28.97 -6.19
C ILE A 332 0.31 -28.14 -7.18
N ASN A 333 1.27 -28.75 -7.87
CA ASN A 333 2.16 -28.06 -8.80
C ASN A 333 1.41 -27.44 -10.01
N PRO A 334 0.49 -28.14 -10.70
CA PRO A 334 -0.24 -27.55 -11.82
C PRO A 334 -1.28 -26.49 -11.41
N ILE A 335 -1.96 -26.70 -10.27
CA ILE A 335 -3.12 -25.87 -9.90
C ILE A 335 -2.70 -24.68 -9.05
N ILE A 336 -1.72 -24.82 -8.17
CA ILE A 336 -1.49 -23.85 -7.08
C ILE A 336 -0.15 -23.17 -7.24
N THR A 337 0.94 -23.91 -7.43
CA THR A 337 2.24 -23.33 -7.74
C THR A 337 2.23 -22.72 -9.15
N GLY A 338 1.61 -23.43 -10.10
CA GLY A 338 1.41 -22.99 -11.49
C GLY A 338 0.59 -21.71 -11.61
N LEU A 339 -0.69 -21.73 -11.26
CA LEU A 339 -1.58 -20.58 -11.46
C LEU A 339 -1.23 -19.39 -10.55
N SER A 340 -0.82 -19.63 -9.30
CA SER A 340 -0.50 -18.53 -8.38
C SER A 340 0.79 -17.82 -8.76
N ALA A 341 1.84 -18.57 -9.13
CA ALA A 341 3.09 -17.97 -9.59
C ALA A 341 2.91 -17.32 -10.96
N ILE A 342 2.09 -17.88 -11.85
CA ILE A 342 1.74 -17.20 -13.12
C ILE A 342 1.06 -15.87 -12.84
N PHE A 343 0.03 -15.81 -11.99
CA PHE A 343 -0.65 -14.53 -11.72
C PHE A 343 0.26 -13.50 -11.05
N PHE A 344 1.11 -13.94 -10.12
CA PHE A 344 2.11 -13.08 -9.47
C PHE A 344 3.13 -12.55 -10.49
N ASN A 345 3.79 -13.45 -11.21
CA ASN A 345 4.80 -13.09 -12.19
C ASN A 345 4.22 -12.29 -13.36
N VAL A 346 2.95 -12.51 -13.74
CA VAL A 346 2.26 -11.72 -14.78
C VAL A 346 1.94 -10.31 -14.29
N GLU A 347 1.46 -10.13 -13.05
CA GLU A 347 1.24 -8.80 -12.48
C GLU A 347 2.57 -8.04 -12.40
N ASN A 348 3.62 -8.67 -11.87
CA ASN A 348 4.95 -8.07 -11.78
C ASN A 348 5.52 -7.74 -13.17
N SER A 349 5.36 -8.65 -14.14
CA SER A 349 5.74 -8.39 -15.54
C SER A 349 4.95 -7.23 -16.16
N ALA A 350 3.68 -7.05 -15.79
CA ALA A 350 2.87 -5.94 -16.27
C ALA A 350 3.35 -4.61 -15.70
N GLU A 351 3.70 -4.56 -14.41
CA GLU A 351 4.31 -3.39 -13.76
C GLU A 351 5.68 -3.06 -14.39
N SER A 352 6.56 -4.06 -14.57
CA SER A 352 7.85 -3.87 -15.26
C SER A 352 7.67 -3.34 -16.68
N LEU A 353 6.71 -3.88 -17.42
CA LEU A 353 6.44 -3.39 -18.78
C LEU A 353 5.89 -1.97 -18.76
N GLU A 354 5.05 -1.61 -17.78
CA GLU A 354 4.56 -0.23 -17.62
C GLU A 354 5.70 0.76 -17.38
N MET A 355 6.69 0.39 -16.55
CA MET A 355 7.91 1.20 -16.37
C MET A 355 8.69 1.38 -17.68
N ILE A 356 8.86 0.30 -18.46
CA ILE A 356 9.55 0.37 -19.76
C ILE A 356 8.73 1.22 -20.74
N TYR A 357 7.40 1.12 -20.72
CA TYR A 357 6.51 1.98 -21.48
C TYR A 357 6.73 3.44 -21.12
N GLU A 358 6.70 3.80 -19.83
CA GLU A 358 6.92 5.17 -19.37
C GLU A 358 8.32 5.70 -19.72
N ALA A 359 9.33 4.83 -19.68
CA ALA A 359 10.70 5.18 -20.03
C ALA A 359 10.89 5.39 -21.54
N THR A 360 10.11 4.70 -22.38
CA THR A 360 10.25 4.69 -23.85
C THR A 360 9.17 5.53 -24.56
N GLU A 361 8.18 6.06 -23.85
CA GLU A 361 7.13 6.88 -24.43
C GLU A 361 7.62 8.30 -24.74
N GLU A 362 7.67 8.63 -26.03
CA GLU A 362 7.75 10.00 -26.52
C GLU A 362 6.42 10.71 -26.18
N SER A 363 6.41 11.54 -25.14
CA SER A 363 5.23 12.35 -24.83
C SER A 363 5.04 13.43 -25.89
N LYS A 364 3.81 13.60 -26.38
CA LYS A 364 3.43 14.59 -27.40
C LYS A 364 3.77 16.05 -27.07
N ASP A 365 4.04 16.39 -25.80
CA ASP A 365 4.22 17.78 -25.34
C ASP A 365 5.63 18.16 -24.83
N SER A 366 6.68 17.38 -25.08
CA SER A 366 8.04 17.84 -24.75
C SER A 366 9.08 17.29 -25.69
N LYS A 367 9.58 18.13 -26.60
CA LYS A 367 10.70 17.85 -27.52
C LYS A 367 12.04 17.55 -26.83
N ASP A 368 12.12 17.68 -25.51
CA ASP A 368 13.36 17.56 -24.73
C ASP A 368 13.26 16.58 -23.56
N ARG A 369 12.73 15.36 -23.76
CA ARG A 369 12.93 14.30 -22.76
C ARG A 369 14.23 13.54 -23.04
N PRO A 370 15.27 13.67 -22.18
CA PRO A 370 16.51 12.94 -22.35
C PRO A 370 16.33 11.42 -22.20
N ASN A 371 17.10 10.63 -22.95
CA ASN A 371 17.28 9.18 -22.76
C ASN A 371 17.68 8.87 -21.30
N ILE A 372 17.47 7.64 -20.83
CA ILE A 372 17.76 7.19 -19.44
C ILE A 372 19.16 7.61 -18.96
N LEU A 373 20.19 7.43 -19.80
CA LEU A 373 21.56 7.85 -19.49
C LEU A 373 21.71 9.37 -19.33
N LYS A 374 21.02 10.14 -20.17
CA LYS A 374 21.02 11.60 -20.08
C LYS A 374 20.20 12.08 -18.88
N ARG A 375 19.14 11.36 -18.45
CA ARG A 375 18.43 11.60 -17.17
C ARG A 375 19.32 11.35 -15.96
N ALA A 376 20.04 10.23 -15.95
CA ALA A 376 20.98 9.91 -14.88
C ALA A 376 22.11 10.94 -14.81
N TYR A 377 22.65 11.33 -15.97
CA TYR A 377 23.63 12.40 -16.07
C TYR A 377 23.08 13.75 -15.58
N THR A 378 21.89 14.17 -16.03
CA THR A 378 21.28 15.43 -15.58
C THR A 378 20.99 15.41 -14.09
N ALA A 379 20.46 14.32 -13.53
CA ALA A 379 20.24 14.21 -12.08
C ALA A 379 21.54 14.35 -11.28
N ILE A 380 22.64 13.74 -11.75
CA ILE A 380 23.96 13.88 -11.13
C ILE A 380 24.49 15.32 -11.31
N ALA A 381 24.38 15.89 -12.50
CA ALA A 381 24.83 17.23 -12.81
C ALA A 381 24.06 18.28 -11.99
N ASP A 382 22.75 18.16 -11.89
CA ASP A 382 21.88 19.04 -11.11
C ASP A 382 22.19 18.92 -9.61
N ALA A 383 22.42 17.70 -9.10
CA ALA A 383 22.85 17.51 -7.72
C ALA A 383 24.22 18.15 -7.45
N LEU A 384 25.17 18.06 -8.38
CA LEU A 384 26.49 18.69 -8.25
C LEU A 384 26.40 20.22 -8.35
N ASN A 385 25.62 20.74 -9.30
CA ASN A 385 25.36 22.17 -9.47
C ASN A 385 24.69 22.75 -8.23
N HIS A 386 23.67 22.07 -7.70
CA HIS A 386 23.00 22.47 -6.46
C HIS A 386 23.97 22.53 -5.26
N LEU A 387 24.89 21.57 -5.13
CA LEU A 387 25.94 21.62 -4.10
C LEU A 387 26.91 22.79 -4.31
N TRP A 388 27.28 23.10 -5.56
CA TRP A 388 28.15 24.23 -5.88
C TRP A 388 27.51 25.58 -5.57
N GLU A 389 26.21 25.71 -5.80
CA GLU A 389 25.46 26.94 -5.53
C GLU A 389 25.18 27.14 -4.04
N THR A 390 24.92 26.06 -3.30
CA THR A 390 24.45 26.15 -1.90
C THR A 390 25.53 25.94 -0.83
N GLU A 391 26.69 25.37 -1.19
CA GLU A 391 27.73 25.01 -0.20
C GLU A 391 29.05 25.77 -0.42
N ASN A 392 29.74 26.08 0.68
CA ASN A 392 31.11 26.55 0.62
C ASN A 392 32.10 25.38 0.39
N ALA A 393 33.36 25.69 0.10
CA ALA A 393 34.39 24.67 -0.20
C ALA A 393 34.59 23.65 0.94
N LEU A 394 34.51 24.08 2.21
CA LEU A 394 34.73 23.21 3.37
C LEU A 394 33.54 22.29 3.66
N GLN A 395 32.32 22.73 3.34
CA GLN A 395 31.12 21.88 3.36
C GLN A 395 31.17 20.82 2.24
N ARG A 396 31.62 21.21 1.04
CA ARG A 396 31.76 20.27 -0.09
C ARG A 396 32.79 19.17 0.19
N LEU A 397 33.91 19.54 0.84
CA LEU A 397 35.00 18.64 1.22
C LEU A 397 34.78 17.97 2.58
N ASN A 398 33.54 17.88 3.07
CA ASN A 398 33.23 17.21 4.33
C ASN A 398 33.78 15.76 4.31
N PRO A 399 34.82 15.45 5.10
CA PRO A 399 35.54 14.17 4.99
C PRO A 399 34.65 13.00 5.43
N PHE A 400 33.74 13.22 6.37
CA PHE A 400 32.80 12.22 6.85
C PHE A 400 31.70 11.94 5.83
N ARG A 401 31.23 12.96 5.11
CA ARG A 401 30.29 12.79 4.00
C ARG A 401 30.92 12.02 2.83
N LEU A 402 32.17 12.31 2.51
CA LEU A 402 32.92 11.54 1.51
C LEU A 402 33.07 10.09 1.94
N LEU A 403 33.43 9.84 3.20
CA LEU A 403 33.51 8.50 3.75
C LEU A 403 32.16 7.77 3.68
N LEU A 404 31.05 8.44 4.02
CA LEU A 404 29.69 7.90 3.84
C LEU A 404 29.41 7.53 2.40
N LYS A 405 29.75 8.39 1.43
CA LYS A 405 29.53 8.10 0.00
C LYS A 405 30.41 6.96 -0.51
N LEU A 406 31.61 6.80 0.03
CA LEU A 406 32.54 5.72 -0.33
C LEU A 406 32.23 4.39 0.36
N THR A 407 31.48 4.40 1.47
CA THR A 407 31.15 3.17 2.21
C THR A 407 29.68 2.78 2.07
N VAL A 408 28.76 3.67 2.42
CA VAL A 408 27.31 3.39 2.47
C VAL A 408 26.73 3.18 1.08
N THR A 409 27.13 3.99 0.09
CA THR A 409 26.58 3.86 -1.27
C THR A 409 26.98 2.53 -1.93
N PRO A 410 28.27 2.13 -1.95
CA PRO A 410 28.64 0.81 -2.46
C PRO A 410 28.00 -0.33 -1.67
N LEU A 411 27.91 -0.20 -0.35
CA LEU A 411 27.27 -1.21 0.49
C LEU A 411 25.78 -1.35 0.19
N ARG A 412 25.07 -0.25 -0.10
CA ARG A 412 23.67 -0.30 -0.55
C ARG A 412 23.51 -1.05 -1.88
N ILE A 413 24.40 -0.81 -2.83
CA ILE A 413 24.42 -1.54 -4.11
C ILE A 413 24.71 -3.03 -3.86
N LEU A 414 25.67 -3.35 -2.99
CA LEU A 414 25.99 -4.73 -2.64
C LEU A 414 24.83 -5.43 -1.92
N LEU A 415 24.11 -4.76 -1.03
CA LEU A 415 22.92 -5.31 -0.38
C LEU A 415 21.80 -5.55 -1.39
N PHE A 416 21.61 -4.65 -2.36
CA PHE A 416 20.65 -4.82 -3.43
C PHE A 416 21.00 -6.02 -4.33
N LEU A 417 22.26 -6.12 -4.78
CA LEU A 417 22.72 -7.29 -5.55
C LEU A 417 22.63 -8.58 -4.73
N GLY A 418 22.95 -8.50 -3.44
CA GLY A 418 22.81 -9.60 -2.50
C GLY A 418 21.36 -10.05 -2.35
N HIS A 419 20.39 -9.13 -2.34
CA HIS A 419 18.96 -9.43 -2.38
C HIS A 419 18.56 -10.17 -3.66
N LEU A 420 18.95 -9.67 -4.84
CA LEU A 420 18.64 -10.35 -6.11
C LEU A 420 19.17 -11.80 -6.12
N VAL A 421 20.42 -12.00 -5.69
CA VAL A 421 21.01 -13.34 -5.56
C VAL A 421 20.24 -14.17 -4.53
N SER A 422 19.88 -13.57 -3.40
CA SER A 422 19.16 -14.25 -2.32
C SER A 422 17.80 -14.76 -2.76
N VAL A 423 17.00 -13.95 -3.46
CA VAL A 423 15.69 -14.36 -3.99
C VAL A 423 15.86 -15.39 -5.10
N ALA A 424 16.88 -15.26 -5.94
CA ALA A 424 17.14 -16.21 -7.02
C ALA A 424 17.42 -17.64 -6.54
N LEU A 425 17.99 -17.78 -5.34
CA LEU A 425 18.24 -19.06 -4.68
C LEU A 425 16.97 -19.70 -4.09
N THR A 426 15.79 -19.15 -4.36
CA THR A 426 14.51 -19.73 -3.90
C THR A 426 13.89 -20.68 -4.92
N SER A 427 14.33 -20.62 -6.19
CA SER A 427 13.81 -21.41 -7.30
C SER A 427 14.88 -22.23 -8.03
N ASP A 428 16.10 -22.33 -7.48
CA ASP A 428 17.31 -22.82 -8.15
C ASP A 428 17.39 -24.36 -8.27
N ARG A 429 16.56 -25.12 -7.55
CA ARG A 429 16.71 -26.59 -7.42
C ARG A 429 15.77 -27.36 -8.34
N MET A 430 15.55 -26.88 -9.56
CA MET A 430 14.73 -27.59 -10.55
C MET A 430 15.44 -28.87 -11.05
N PRO A 431 14.79 -30.05 -10.98
CA PRO A 431 15.36 -31.28 -11.51
C PRO A 431 15.73 -31.15 -13.00
N GLY A 432 16.95 -31.56 -13.35
CA GLY A 432 17.43 -31.56 -14.74
C GLY A 432 17.88 -30.19 -15.27
N VAL A 433 17.79 -29.12 -14.48
CA VAL A 433 18.33 -27.79 -14.84
C VAL A 433 19.49 -27.45 -13.89
N PRO A 434 20.66 -27.02 -14.41
CA PRO A 434 21.75 -26.53 -13.58
C PRO A 434 21.29 -25.39 -12.65
N GLN A 435 21.61 -25.49 -11.36
CA GLN A 435 21.20 -24.51 -10.34
C GLN A 435 21.54 -23.06 -10.72
N ILE A 436 22.73 -22.87 -11.30
CA ILE A 436 23.20 -21.55 -11.76
C ILE A 436 22.30 -20.97 -12.85
N LEU A 437 21.82 -21.78 -13.79
CA LEU A 437 20.95 -21.31 -14.87
C LEU A 437 19.58 -20.91 -14.32
N SER A 438 19.02 -21.70 -13.41
CA SER A 438 17.75 -21.38 -12.77
C SER A 438 17.85 -20.11 -11.90
N ALA A 439 18.93 -19.97 -11.13
CA ALA A 439 19.22 -18.76 -10.37
C ALA A 439 19.40 -17.54 -11.30
N LEU A 440 20.09 -17.67 -12.44
CA LEU A 440 20.25 -16.55 -13.38
C LEU A 440 18.91 -16.08 -13.97
N VAL A 441 18.01 -17.00 -14.33
CA VAL A 441 16.66 -16.65 -14.79
C VAL A 441 15.90 -15.87 -13.71
N ALA A 442 16.02 -16.31 -12.45
CA ALA A 442 15.38 -15.65 -11.32
C ALA A 442 16.01 -14.26 -11.02
N ILE A 443 17.34 -14.10 -11.07
CA ILE A 443 18.01 -12.78 -10.92
C ILE A 443 17.52 -11.81 -11.99
N VAL A 444 17.42 -12.27 -13.25
CA VAL A 444 16.96 -11.42 -14.35
C VAL A 444 15.50 -11.02 -14.13
N SER A 445 14.65 -11.97 -13.74
CA SER A 445 13.24 -11.70 -13.42
C SER A 445 13.10 -10.64 -12.34
N GLU A 446 13.73 -10.89 -11.19
CA GLU A 446 13.69 -10.02 -10.02
C GLU A 446 14.26 -8.64 -10.34
N GLY A 447 15.34 -8.57 -11.13
CA GLY A 447 15.94 -7.31 -11.54
C GLY A 447 15.02 -6.43 -12.39
N PHE A 448 14.08 -7.01 -13.17
CA PHE A 448 13.06 -6.25 -13.89
C PHE A 448 11.92 -5.77 -12.97
N GLU A 449 11.56 -6.55 -11.95
CA GLU A 449 10.56 -6.18 -10.93
C GLU A 449 11.08 -5.02 -10.06
N ASP A 450 12.33 -5.14 -9.60
CA ASP A 450 13.00 -4.15 -8.76
C ASP A 450 13.62 -2.97 -9.54
N ALA A 451 13.41 -2.90 -10.85
CA ALA A 451 13.96 -1.82 -11.68
C ALA A 451 13.53 -0.41 -11.23
N HIS A 452 12.38 -0.31 -10.55
CA HIS A 452 11.85 0.94 -9.99
C HIS A 452 12.81 1.61 -8.98
N TYR A 453 13.70 0.86 -8.33
CA TYR A 453 14.73 1.42 -7.45
C TYR A 453 15.74 2.31 -8.18
N PHE A 454 15.94 2.09 -9.49
CA PHE A 454 16.93 2.82 -10.31
C PHE A 454 16.28 3.71 -11.35
N VAL A 455 15.10 3.32 -11.83
CA VAL A 455 14.29 4.11 -12.76
C VAL A 455 13.34 4.93 -11.91
N GLY A 456 13.82 6.08 -11.41
CA GLY A 456 12.99 6.99 -10.62
C GLY A 456 11.63 7.23 -11.27
N SER A 457 10.56 7.21 -10.47
CA SER A 457 9.19 7.29 -10.94
C SER A 457 9.03 8.47 -11.90
N SER A 458 8.65 8.18 -13.15
CA SER A 458 8.38 9.24 -14.10
C SER A 458 7.12 9.98 -13.62
N THR A 459 7.30 11.22 -13.16
CA THR A 459 6.20 12.11 -12.85
C THR A 459 5.52 12.52 -14.16
N LYS A 460 4.72 11.63 -14.74
CA LYS A 460 3.55 12.11 -15.47
C LYS A 460 2.74 12.88 -14.45
N GLU A 461 2.47 14.16 -14.72
CA GLU A 461 1.51 14.94 -13.95
C GLU A 461 0.14 14.26 -14.10
N LYS A 462 -0.14 13.31 -13.22
CA LYS A 462 -1.48 12.72 -13.08
C LYS A 462 -2.39 13.84 -12.61
N SER A 463 -3.64 13.85 -13.10
CA SER A 463 -4.61 14.78 -12.52
C SER A 463 -4.79 14.46 -11.03
N ILE A 464 -5.13 15.46 -10.20
CA ILE A 464 -5.35 15.23 -8.75
C ILE A 464 -6.41 14.15 -8.50
N LEU A 465 -7.36 14.01 -9.42
CA LEU A 465 -8.38 12.96 -9.41
C LEU A 465 -7.76 11.57 -9.64
N GLU A 466 -6.89 11.44 -10.65
CA GLU A 466 -6.14 10.21 -10.94
C GLU A 466 -5.16 9.83 -9.83
N GLU A 467 -4.47 10.81 -9.24
CA GLU A 467 -3.58 10.58 -8.10
C GLU A 467 -4.38 10.10 -6.87
N ARG A 468 -5.56 10.68 -6.64
CA ARG A 468 -6.41 10.36 -5.48
C ARG A 468 -7.11 9.01 -5.60
N LEU A 469 -7.64 8.70 -6.77
CA LEU A 469 -8.49 7.54 -7.01
C LEU A 469 -7.75 6.38 -7.68
N GLY A 470 -6.62 6.66 -8.34
CA GLY A 470 -5.74 5.65 -8.92
C GLY A 470 -5.30 4.68 -7.84
N GLY A 471 -5.52 3.39 -8.09
CA GLY A 471 -5.37 2.32 -7.09
C GLY A 471 -3.95 2.09 -6.55
N GLY A 472 -2.97 2.92 -6.91
CA GLY A 472 -1.64 2.88 -6.32
C GLY A 472 -1.71 3.44 -4.91
N GLU A 473 -1.49 2.60 -3.89
CA GLU A 473 -1.01 3.13 -2.61
C GLU A 473 0.26 3.90 -2.96
N ALA A 474 0.23 5.24 -2.83
CA ALA A 474 1.40 6.10 -3.05
C ALA A 474 2.60 5.41 -2.41
N HIS A 475 3.58 5.02 -3.23
CA HIS A 475 4.78 4.36 -2.75
C HIS A 475 5.33 5.26 -1.65
N ASP A 476 5.30 4.75 -0.42
CA ASP A 476 5.81 5.48 0.73
C ASP A 476 7.26 5.82 0.38
N GLU A 477 7.55 7.10 0.13
CA GLU A 477 8.91 7.60 -0.19
C GLU A 477 9.89 7.41 1.00
N GLY A 478 9.47 6.67 2.02
CA GLY A 478 10.30 6.18 3.09
C GLY A 478 11.38 5.26 2.55
N LYS A 479 12.61 5.51 3.02
CA LYS A 479 13.76 4.63 2.78
C LYS A 479 13.42 3.17 3.10
N ASP A 480 13.88 2.25 2.26
CA ASP A 480 13.78 0.81 2.43
C ASP A 480 14.43 0.34 3.75
N ILE A 481 13.97 -0.79 4.29
CA ILE A 481 14.46 -1.37 5.56
C ILE A 481 16.00 -1.53 5.57
N PRO A 482 16.65 -2.09 4.53
CA PRO A 482 18.11 -2.19 4.45
C PRO A 482 18.81 -0.84 4.57
N THR A 483 18.31 0.18 3.86
CA THR A 483 18.83 1.55 3.97
C THR A 483 18.68 2.13 5.37
N ARG A 484 17.60 1.84 6.10
CA ARG A 484 17.43 2.24 7.50
C ARG A 484 18.45 1.57 8.42
N ILE A 485 18.72 0.28 8.22
CA ILE A 485 19.72 -0.47 8.99
C ILE A 485 21.12 0.11 8.74
N LEU A 486 21.47 0.35 7.47
CA LEU A 486 22.75 0.99 7.12
C LEU A 486 22.90 2.37 7.75
N GLN A 487 21.83 3.17 7.73
CA GLN A 487 21.83 4.50 8.36
C GLN A 487 21.95 4.43 9.88
N PHE A 488 21.33 3.44 10.51
CA PHE A 488 21.46 3.22 11.95
C PHE A 488 22.91 2.92 12.33
N PHE A 489 23.57 1.96 11.66
CA PHE A 489 24.97 1.63 11.94
C PHE A 489 25.94 2.74 11.54
N SER A 490 25.61 3.49 10.49
CA SER A 490 26.41 4.65 10.03
C SER A 490 26.05 5.94 10.77
N SER A 491 25.14 5.90 11.74
CA SER A 491 24.64 7.11 12.43
C SER A 491 25.73 7.92 13.13
N PRO A 492 26.80 7.32 13.73
CA PRO A 492 27.90 8.12 14.28
C PRO A 492 28.62 8.92 13.19
N LEU A 493 28.76 8.35 11.99
CA LEU A 493 29.41 9.01 10.87
C LEU A 493 28.52 10.10 10.25
N TYR A 494 27.21 9.86 10.16
CA TYR A 494 26.22 10.90 9.82
C TYR A 494 26.26 12.07 10.83
N PHE A 495 26.48 11.79 12.11
CA PHE A 495 26.59 12.82 13.15
C PHE A 495 27.83 13.68 12.96
N LEU A 496 28.98 13.05 12.70
CA LEU A 496 30.22 13.78 12.40
C LEU A 496 30.10 14.60 11.11
N ALA A 497 29.47 14.04 10.07
CA ALA A 497 29.18 14.76 8.84
C ALA A 497 28.28 15.98 9.09
N ALA A 498 27.20 15.83 9.87
CA ALA A 498 26.32 16.93 10.22
C ALA A 498 27.01 18.00 11.08
N GLY A 499 27.86 17.58 12.04
CA GLY A 499 28.63 18.49 12.88
C GLY A 499 29.62 19.33 12.07
N TRP A 500 30.32 18.69 11.11
CA TRP A 500 31.21 19.39 10.19
C TRP A 500 30.45 20.38 9.30
N ASP A 501 29.34 19.95 8.70
CA ASP A 501 28.48 20.80 7.87
C ASP A 501 27.95 22.01 8.63
N TRP A 502 27.48 21.80 9.85
CA TRP A 502 26.99 22.85 10.74
C TRP A 502 28.09 23.86 11.05
N MET A 503 29.26 23.38 11.49
CA MET A 503 30.42 24.22 11.83
C MET A 503 30.89 25.05 10.64
N MET A 504 31.01 24.42 9.47
CA MET A 504 31.49 25.10 8.26
C MET A 504 30.42 26.00 7.64
N SER A 505 29.12 25.73 7.85
CA SER A 505 28.03 26.62 7.40
C SER A 505 28.03 27.97 8.10
N GLN A 506 28.60 28.07 9.31
CA GLN A 506 28.74 29.35 10.01
C GLN A 506 29.61 30.35 9.25
N ARG A 507 30.38 29.91 8.25
CA ARG A 507 31.16 30.79 7.38
C ARG A 507 30.38 31.31 6.17
N ASN A 508 29.09 30.95 6.03
CA ASN A 508 28.21 31.39 4.95
C ASN A 508 27.56 32.76 5.23
N PHE A 509 28.08 33.57 6.17
CA PHE A 509 27.55 34.92 6.42
C PHE A 509 27.56 35.74 5.12
N ALA A 510 26.40 36.28 4.77
CA ALA A 510 26.24 37.14 3.61
C ALA A 510 27.13 38.38 3.76
N SER A 511 28.07 38.58 2.83
CA SER A 511 28.69 39.89 2.65
C SER A 511 27.58 40.87 2.24
N VAL A 512 27.41 41.94 3.00
CA VAL A 512 26.49 43.03 2.71
C VAL A 512 26.77 43.51 1.27
N GLY A 513 25.89 43.16 0.33
CA GLY A 513 26.02 43.48 -1.09
C GLY A 513 25.76 42.32 -2.07
N ASP A 514 25.76 41.07 -1.62
CA ASP A 514 25.60 39.91 -2.52
C ASP A 514 24.15 39.39 -2.52
N LEU A 515 23.31 39.95 -3.40
CA LEU A 515 21.89 39.61 -3.55
C LEU A 515 21.62 38.19 -4.09
N ASN A 516 22.66 37.46 -4.52
CA ASN A 516 22.55 36.13 -5.11
C ASN A 516 23.18 35.00 -4.26
N ASN A 517 23.54 35.27 -2.99
CA ASN A 517 24.18 34.25 -2.18
C ASN A 517 23.16 33.21 -1.65
N ASN A 518 22.95 32.14 -2.42
CA ASN A 518 22.10 30.99 -2.06
C ASN A 518 22.66 30.14 -0.89
N ARG A 519 23.82 30.51 -0.33
CA ARG A 519 24.46 29.78 0.77
C ARG A 519 23.85 30.18 2.10
N LYS A 520 23.16 29.23 2.74
CA LYS A 520 22.52 29.43 4.05
C LYS A 520 23.44 29.01 5.19
N VAL A 521 23.37 29.73 6.30
CA VAL A 521 23.87 29.25 7.61
C VAL A 521 22.89 28.18 8.10
N LEU A 522 23.39 26.98 8.39
CA LEU A 522 22.58 25.86 8.82
C LEU A 522 22.57 25.78 10.34
N THR A 523 21.43 25.42 10.93
CA THR A 523 21.40 24.86 12.30
C THR A 523 21.90 23.41 12.28
N PHE A 524 22.32 22.87 13.42
CA PHE A 524 22.74 21.46 13.49
C PHE A 524 21.63 20.51 13.02
N ARG A 525 20.36 20.82 13.34
CA ARG A 525 19.20 20.04 12.89
C ARG A 525 19.04 20.07 11.37
N GLN A 526 19.23 21.22 10.72
CA GLN A 526 19.20 21.33 9.26
C GLN A 526 20.38 20.58 8.62
N ALA A 527 21.58 20.68 9.19
CA ALA A 527 22.74 19.92 8.71
C ALA A 527 22.54 18.41 8.85
N TRP A 528 21.96 17.96 9.96
CA TRP A 528 21.58 16.56 10.18
C TRP A 528 20.54 16.06 9.17
N ASN A 529 19.45 16.82 9.00
CA ASN A 529 18.40 16.50 8.03
C ASN A 529 18.97 16.44 6.60
N LYS A 530 19.83 17.40 6.25
CA LYS A 530 20.55 17.43 4.97
C LYS A 530 21.38 16.17 4.75
N GLN A 531 22.17 15.73 5.74
CA GLN A 531 22.96 14.51 5.61
C GLN A 531 22.09 13.25 5.46
N LEU A 532 20.91 13.24 6.07
CA LEU A 532 19.95 12.15 5.91
C LEU A 532 19.07 12.29 4.66
N GLY A 533 19.19 13.35 3.86
CA GLY A 533 18.30 13.60 2.72
C GLY A 533 16.84 13.85 3.12
N ILE A 534 16.62 14.44 4.30
CA ILE A 534 15.30 14.85 4.79
C ILE A 534 15.09 16.31 4.34
N GLU A 535 14.07 16.54 3.50
CA GLU A 535 13.72 17.87 3.00
C GLU A 535 13.20 18.81 4.10
N GLU A 536 13.29 20.12 3.87
CA GLU A 536 12.77 21.13 4.80
C GLU A 536 11.24 21.12 4.81
N GLU A 537 10.64 21.02 5.99
CA GLU A 537 9.18 21.00 6.13
C GLU A 537 8.57 22.38 5.82
N ILE A 538 7.61 22.40 4.89
CA ILE A 538 6.83 23.56 4.46
C ILE A 538 5.52 23.60 5.25
N ASP A 539 5.18 24.78 5.76
CA ASP A 539 3.84 25.07 6.25
C ASP A 539 2.95 25.50 5.07
N VAL A 540 1.86 24.76 4.87
CA VAL A 540 0.86 25.07 3.85
C VAL A 540 -0.37 25.62 4.57
N THR A 541 -0.63 26.91 4.37
CA THR A 541 -1.83 27.60 4.86
C THR A 541 -2.86 27.70 3.74
N LEU A 542 -4.08 27.23 4.01
CA LEU A 542 -5.21 27.37 3.10
C LEU A 542 -5.77 28.80 3.19
N ASP A 543 -6.16 29.37 2.05
CA ASP A 543 -6.84 30.66 2.01
C ASP A 543 -8.17 30.57 2.78
N GLN A 544 -8.44 31.57 3.63
CA GLN A 544 -9.72 31.70 4.33
C GLN A 544 -10.89 31.90 3.36
N LYS A 545 -10.63 32.41 2.15
CA LYS A 545 -11.61 32.60 1.08
C LYS A 545 -11.71 31.42 0.12
N ALA A 546 -10.95 30.34 0.32
CA ALA A 546 -11.04 29.16 -0.53
C ALA A 546 -12.47 28.60 -0.51
N GLU A 547 -12.98 28.23 -1.69
CA GLU A 547 -14.30 27.62 -1.84
C GLU A 547 -14.40 26.36 -0.95
N ARG A 548 -15.57 26.16 -0.34
CA ARG A 548 -15.83 25.04 0.59
C ARG A 548 -17.03 24.25 0.10
N PRO A 549 -17.11 22.95 0.45
CA PRO A 549 -18.29 22.15 0.14
C PRO A 549 -19.58 22.82 0.65
N SER A 550 -20.64 22.66 -0.13
CA SER A 550 -21.96 23.25 0.10
C SER A 550 -22.54 22.91 1.48
N LYS A 551 -23.45 23.77 1.97
CA LYS A 551 -24.22 23.50 3.20
C LYS A 551 -25.00 22.18 3.10
N GLU A 552 -25.50 21.87 1.90
CA GLU A 552 -26.22 20.64 1.60
C GLU A 552 -25.35 19.39 1.81
N TRP A 553 -24.10 19.41 1.31
CA TRP A 553 -23.14 18.35 1.59
C TRP A 553 -22.80 18.27 3.07
N GLN A 554 -22.60 19.39 3.77
CA GLN A 554 -22.27 19.38 5.20
C GLN A 554 -23.37 18.70 6.02
N ILE A 555 -24.64 18.96 5.69
CA ILE A 555 -25.81 18.30 6.31
C ILE A 555 -25.79 16.79 6.00
N GLU A 556 -25.65 16.42 4.74
CA GLU A 556 -25.66 15.01 4.31
C GLU A 556 -24.47 14.22 4.90
N HIS A 557 -23.29 14.84 4.94
CA HIS A 557 -22.09 14.29 5.55
C HIS A 557 -22.28 14.05 7.04
N THR A 558 -22.88 15.01 7.76
CA THR A 558 -23.21 14.87 9.19
C THR A 558 -24.12 13.68 9.43
N VAL A 559 -25.21 13.57 8.67
CA VAL A 559 -26.18 12.46 8.78
C VAL A 559 -25.50 11.12 8.48
N SER A 560 -24.73 11.05 7.39
CA SER A 560 -23.95 9.87 6.99
C SER A 560 -22.96 9.42 8.08
N LEU A 561 -22.29 10.37 8.75
CA LEU A 561 -21.37 10.08 9.84
C LEU A 561 -22.09 9.52 11.07
N ILE A 562 -23.27 10.05 11.40
CA ILE A 562 -24.10 9.55 12.50
C ILE A 562 -24.57 8.11 12.20
N ASP A 563 -25.11 7.86 11.02
CA ASP A 563 -25.57 6.51 10.62
C ASP A 563 -24.45 5.48 10.66
N LYS A 564 -23.27 5.87 10.16
CA LYS A 564 -22.06 5.06 10.21
C LYS A 564 -21.63 4.77 11.64
N TYR A 565 -21.74 5.75 12.54
CA TYR A 565 -21.43 5.56 13.96
C TYR A 565 -22.42 4.60 14.62
N GLN A 566 -23.72 4.80 14.45
CA GLN A 566 -24.79 3.93 14.97
C GLN A 566 -24.57 2.48 14.53
N LYS A 567 -24.44 2.24 13.21
CA LYS A 567 -24.22 0.90 12.65
C LYS A 567 -23.00 0.20 13.23
N LYS A 568 -21.90 0.93 13.44
CA LYS A 568 -20.62 0.35 13.86
C LYS A 568 -20.51 0.15 15.37
N HIS A 569 -21.15 1.00 16.16
CA HIS A 569 -20.88 1.09 17.60
C HIS A 569 -22.10 0.80 18.49
N LEU A 570 -23.32 0.91 17.96
CA LEU A 570 -24.57 0.83 18.72
C LEU A 570 -25.50 -0.30 18.26
N ASN A 571 -25.59 -0.59 16.95
CA ASN A 571 -26.60 -1.55 16.43
C ASN A 571 -26.27 -3.04 16.64
N ALA A 572 -25.05 -3.39 17.03
CA ALA A 572 -24.59 -4.79 17.15
C ALA A 572 -23.89 -5.02 18.50
N VAL A 573 -24.50 -4.52 19.57
CA VAL A 573 -23.90 -4.50 20.91
C VAL A 573 -24.49 -5.63 21.74
N TRP A 574 -23.66 -6.34 22.48
CA TRP A 574 -24.09 -7.47 23.31
C TRP A 574 -24.30 -7.12 24.79
N PHE A 575 -23.86 -5.94 25.24
CA PHE A 575 -23.96 -5.47 26.62
C PHE A 575 -24.41 -4.01 26.70
N GLY A 576 -25.36 -3.71 27.59
CA GLY A 576 -25.89 -2.35 27.79
C GLY A 576 -26.76 -1.88 26.61
N GLU A 577 -27.70 -2.72 26.19
CA GLU A 577 -28.61 -2.48 25.06
C GLU A 577 -29.47 -1.24 25.27
N GLU A 578 -30.09 -1.08 26.45
CA GLU A 578 -30.89 0.11 26.79
C GLU A 578 -30.12 1.42 26.62
N VAL A 579 -28.86 1.46 27.08
CA VAL A 579 -27.98 2.63 26.93
C VAL A 579 -27.58 2.84 25.46
N ALA A 580 -27.46 1.77 24.67
CA ALA A 580 -27.20 1.88 23.24
C ALA A 580 -28.42 2.40 22.49
N GLU A 581 -29.62 1.96 22.84
CA GLU A 581 -30.90 2.40 22.28
C GLU A 581 -31.19 3.87 22.60
N ASP A 582 -31.00 4.30 23.86
CA ASP A 582 -31.12 5.72 24.25
C ASP A 582 -30.18 6.59 23.40
N LYS A 583 -28.91 6.18 23.24
CA LYS A 583 -27.98 6.89 22.35
C LYS A 583 -28.42 6.88 20.89
N ILE A 584 -29.00 5.79 20.39
CA ILE A 584 -29.55 5.73 19.02
C ILE A 584 -30.70 6.72 18.88
N GLN A 585 -31.62 6.79 19.85
CA GLN A 585 -32.74 7.72 19.84
C GLN A 585 -32.27 9.17 19.82
N GLN A 586 -31.34 9.55 20.71
CA GLN A 586 -30.77 10.90 20.73
C GLN A 586 -30.05 11.26 19.42
N LEU A 587 -29.28 10.33 18.86
CA LEU A 587 -28.65 10.51 17.55
C LEU A 587 -29.67 10.64 16.41
N ASN A 588 -30.84 9.98 16.49
CA ASN A 588 -31.91 10.13 15.52
C ASN A 588 -32.60 11.50 15.64
N VAL A 589 -32.79 12.02 16.87
CA VAL A 589 -33.25 13.39 17.11
C VAL A 589 -32.27 14.39 16.51
N LEU A 590 -30.98 14.22 16.75
CA LEU A 590 -29.93 15.04 16.14
C LEU A 590 -30.00 15.02 14.60
N LYS A 591 -30.15 13.84 13.98
CA LYS A 591 -30.30 13.73 12.52
C LYS A 591 -31.49 14.54 12.00
N SER A 592 -32.64 14.48 12.68
CA SER A 592 -33.83 15.24 12.28
C SER A 592 -33.60 16.76 12.41
N ARG A 593 -32.96 17.20 13.50
CA ARG A 593 -32.58 18.63 13.70
C ARG A 593 -31.61 19.11 12.62
N VAL A 594 -30.59 18.30 12.31
CA VAL A 594 -29.61 18.60 11.25
C VAL A 594 -30.31 18.71 9.89
N LYS A 595 -31.20 17.78 9.54
CA LYS A 595 -31.96 17.86 8.28
C LYS A 595 -32.84 19.12 8.20
N ALA A 596 -33.43 19.57 9.31
CA ALA A 596 -34.23 20.79 9.34
C ALA A 596 -33.43 22.07 9.02
N THR A 597 -32.11 22.08 9.23
CA THR A 597 -31.24 23.22 8.85
C THR A 597 -31.12 23.45 7.35
N ALA A 598 -31.55 22.51 6.52
CA ALA A 598 -31.63 22.70 5.08
C ALA A 598 -32.65 23.79 4.70
N ASN A 599 -33.70 23.96 5.51
CA ASN A 599 -34.82 24.87 5.25
C ASN A 599 -34.82 26.13 6.14
N ASN A 600 -33.95 26.18 7.16
CA ASN A 600 -33.90 27.25 8.16
C ASN A 600 -32.51 27.91 8.18
N ASP A 601 -32.45 29.19 8.57
CA ASP A 601 -31.21 29.96 8.77
C ASP A 601 -30.40 29.54 10.01
N SER A 602 -30.83 28.51 10.74
CA SER A 602 -30.08 27.99 11.89
C SER A 602 -28.72 27.44 11.47
N SER A 603 -27.69 27.79 12.25
CA SER A 603 -26.32 27.38 11.98
C SER A 603 -26.11 25.93 12.41
N LEU A 604 -25.65 25.07 11.49
CA LEU A 604 -25.28 23.68 11.78
C LEU A 604 -24.29 23.59 12.96
N ASN A 605 -23.41 24.59 13.09
CA ASN A 605 -22.43 24.66 14.17
C ASN A 605 -23.08 24.86 15.55
N GLU A 606 -24.16 25.63 15.64
CA GLU A 606 -24.87 25.86 16.91
C GLU A 606 -25.53 24.57 17.39
N ILE A 607 -26.23 23.86 16.50
CA ILE A 607 -26.85 22.56 16.82
C ILE A 607 -25.79 21.56 17.29
N LEU A 608 -24.66 21.47 16.59
CA LEU A 608 -23.58 20.56 16.99
C LEU A 608 -22.86 21.00 18.28
N ALA A 609 -22.84 22.30 18.60
CA ALA A 609 -22.27 22.81 19.83
C ALA A 609 -23.16 22.50 21.05
N GLU A 610 -24.48 22.69 20.92
CA GLU A 610 -25.46 22.33 21.95
C GLU A 610 -25.43 20.84 22.27
N GLU A 611 -25.34 20.01 21.22
CA GLU A 611 -25.44 18.56 21.33
C GLU A 611 -24.26 17.92 22.09
N LYS A 612 -23.13 18.62 22.20
CA LYS A 612 -21.99 18.20 23.04
C LYS A 612 -22.35 18.08 24.51
N ASN A 613 -23.36 18.82 24.97
CA ASN A 613 -23.78 18.85 26.36
C ASN A 613 -24.87 17.82 26.68
N ASN A 614 -25.30 17.01 25.71
CA ASN A 614 -26.30 15.98 25.92
C ASN A 614 -25.72 14.81 26.76
N GLY A 615 -26.15 14.74 28.03
CA GLY A 615 -25.65 13.76 28.99
C GLY A 615 -25.87 12.29 28.60
N ALA A 616 -26.81 12.00 27.70
CA ALA A 616 -27.06 10.64 27.22
C ALA A 616 -25.83 10.05 26.50
N TYR A 617 -25.05 10.86 25.78
CA TYR A 617 -23.88 10.37 25.06
C TYR A 617 -22.77 9.92 25.98
N ASN A 618 -22.62 10.52 27.15
CA ASN A 618 -21.55 10.16 28.10
C ASN A 618 -21.92 9.02 29.07
N ARG A 619 -23.09 8.38 28.91
CA ARG A 619 -23.47 7.20 29.71
C ARG A 619 -22.64 5.96 29.30
N HIS A 620 -21.91 5.37 30.25
CA HIS A 620 -21.12 4.16 30.01
C HIS A 620 -22.02 2.92 29.99
N ARG A 621 -21.74 1.95 29.10
CA ARG A 621 -22.53 0.71 29.00
C ARG A 621 -22.15 -0.37 30.02
N LEU A 622 -20.95 -0.27 30.59
CA LEU A 622 -20.40 -1.26 31.53
C LEU A 622 -19.91 -0.53 32.79
N PHE A 623 -18.72 0.05 32.72
CA PHE A 623 -18.10 0.78 33.81
C PHE A 623 -17.17 1.85 33.24
N ALA A 624 -17.08 2.99 33.93
CA ALA A 624 -16.04 4.00 33.70
C ALA A 624 -14.84 3.64 34.57
N LEU A 625 -13.62 3.72 34.03
CA LEU A 625 -12.41 3.50 34.83
C LEU A 625 -11.98 4.76 35.59
N GLN A 626 -12.48 5.93 35.17
CA GLN A 626 -12.27 7.23 35.79
C GLN A 626 -13.59 8.02 35.75
N GLU A 627 -13.84 8.87 36.75
CA GLU A 627 -15.07 9.66 36.84
C GLU A 627 -15.30 10.58 35.61
N ASP A 628 -14.22 11.09 35.03
CA ASP A 628 -14.26 12.00 33.87
C ASP A 628 -14.04 11.28 32.51
N GLU A 629 -14.08 9.95 32.47
CA GLU A 629 -13.79 9.21 31.25
C GLU A 629 -14.91 9.41 30.21
N LYS A 630 -14.57 10.03 29.07
CA LYS A 630 -15.52 10.22 27.97
C LYS A 630 -15.84 8.90 27.28
N THR A 631 -17.11 8.65 27.00
CA THR A 631 -17.48 7.51 26.14
C THR A 631 -17.10 7.76 24.68
N GLY A 632 -17.00 6.69 23.89
CA GLY A 632 -16.76 6.81 22.45
C GLY A 632 -17.84 7.62 21.70
N THR A 633 -19.07 7.69 22.22
CA THR A 633 -20.15 8.48 21.60
C THR A 633 -19.97 9.96 21.88
N GLN A 634 -19.57 10.31 23.10
CA GLN A 634 -19.20 11.68 23.47
C GLN A 634 -18.03 12.18 22.62
N GLU A 635 -16.96 11.37 22.52
CA GLU A 635 -15.81 11.71 21.66
C GLU A 635 -16.21 11.88 20.18
N PHE A 636 -17.16 11.08 19.69
CA PHE A 636 -17.65 11.18 18.32
C PHE A 636 -18.36 12.51 18.07
N ILE A 637 -19.28 12.91 18.96
CA ILE A 637 -20.01 14.18 18.86
C ILE A 637 -19.06 15.37 18.96
N GLU A 638 -18.08 15.33 19.88
CA GLU A 638 -17.09 16.40 20.03
C GLU A 638 -16.21 16.58 18.79
N ALA A 639 -15.87 15.48 18.11
CA ALA A 639 -15.05 15.49 16.90
C ALA A 639 -15.85 15.76 15.61
N LEU A 640 -17.19 15.76 15.68
CA LEU A 640 -18.07 15.87 14.52
C LEU A 640 -17.92 17.23 13.79
N PRO A 641 -17.92 18.41 14.48
CA PRO A 641 -17.74 19.71 13.82
C PRO A 641 -16.41 19.82 13.07
N GLN A 642 -15.31 19.37 13.69
CA GLN A 642 -13.98 19.40 13.06
C GLN A 642 -13.93 18.53 11.80
N ARG A 643 -14.71 17.45 11.76
CA ARG A 643 -14.75 16.52 10.63
C ARG A 643 -15.59 17.03 9.46
N ILE A 644 -16.63 17.81 9.73
CA ILE A 644 -17.51 18.40 8.70
C ILE A 644 -16.85 19.64 8.10
N HIS A 645 -16.18 20.44 8.94
CA HIS A 645 -15.54 21.69 8.54
C HIS A 645 -14.02 21.54 8.36
N ALA A 646 -13.51 20.38 7.92
CA ALA A 646 -12.07 20.13 7.77
C ALA A 646 -11.36 21.38 7.19
N MET A 647 -10.59 22.05 8.06
CA MET A 647 -10.21 23.47 7.93
C MET A 647 -8.98 23.66 7.06
#